data_AF-A0A4Q9LNZ1-F1
#
_entry.id   AF-A0A4Q9LNZ1-F1
#
_cell.length_a   1.000
_cell.length_b   1.000
_cell.length_c   1.000
_cell.angle_alpha   90.00
_cell.angle_beta   90.00
_cell.angle_gamma   90.00
#
_symmetry.space_group_name_H-M   'P 1'
#
loop_
_entity.id
_entity.type
_entity.pdbx_description
1 polymer ?
#
loop_
_entity_poly.entity_id
_entity_poly.type
_entity_poly.pdbx_seq_one_letter_code
_entity_poly.pdbx_strand_id
1 'polypeptide(L)'
;MVNRLENQIAENMKRITLSILKRPDYIDSNDYVYVYNNIYKHCTAITDDYEIQGKPIYDLLQEIINEHTSRIEQLISLERFIDVMKQYEMSINVLKSLYSYLSRYFIKISLDRRDGYIQDIETLGYSFFYRNYLESIEKTLLEMIYFEFDIVRTYKKVKNTKLKLSIDYYRKLLAFSDEDSKFNIFKINYLNNLFKKIVFNDNISNISKIIVKEMLIINKIFELEVFYELISKLISKFEERGPELINFVIETMDINKSTPSLYHVIKFMGDKNLKLFFIKYSEKIEISAKICETLEDFLNCFIINNSHIDKSFEADSKLKTKLIEIFTVILKVKNQTKKALISDGKFSKDFIDEIVEEINLIMNLEKKDYKKLDALLLFLKILDEKEISKYKIIDGIQKRLLFNKSELKAENIFIDLLKTRIGSDYIGRLTKSIKDIETNYSNTIAVKIGESCNQISYYRNAEADSNIKFVDEKNECNQKNKKIKSFMMPNLVLENNENLENSCFLLNIKILTKGFWNILPEQTILAEPLQKILNENIQSHLLKNPRCVLEFNFTLSVIEIEFKNFNIKLSTDLASILLFIENNGNLNFTELKMLSNDQNLKNNLEKLLNTNLIKYDSGNYLINYDFDSNESNLNLFEENYTSFNKTSDKIIENFKSSKVMILQAKIVKKLKIEKKILHEELLKYFISNQTEDAILLDAAIKELTDKEYVKISDGFIIYIP
;
A
#
# COMPACT_ATOMS: atom_id res chain seq x y z
N MET A 1 55.80 31.04 -56.09
CA MET A 1 55.33 31.85 -54.94
C MET A 1 54.09 31.22 -54.28
N VAL A 2 53.14 30.69 -55.07
CA VAL A 2 51.95 29.95 -54.61
C VAL A 2 52.26 28.76 -53.69
N ASN A 3 53.15 27.84 -54.09
CA ASN A 3 53.52 26.67 -53.23
C ASN A 3 54.16 27.05 -51.87
N ARG A 4 54.75 28.24 -51.72
CA ARG A 4 55.31 28.67 -50.43
C ARG A 4 54.23 29.16 -49.46
N LEU A 5 53.17 29.79 -49.99
CA LEU A 5 52.06 30.29 -49.19
C LEU A 5 51.18 29.15 -48.70
N GLU A 6 50.94 28.15 -49.55
CA GLU A 6 50.18 26.93 -49.19
C GLU A 6 50.88 26.11 -48.11
N ASN A 7 52.21 25.95 -48.21
CA ASN A 7 53.00 25.29 -47.17
C ASN A 7 52.95 26.04 -45.83
N GLN A 8 52.97 27.39 -45.85
CA GLN A 8 52.89 28.19 -44.62
C GLN A 8 51.51 28.07 -43.94
N ILE A 9 50.43 28.00 -44.73
CA ILE A 9 49.07 27.81 -44.22
C ILE A 9 48.92 26.42 -43.58
N ALA A 10 49.41 25.38 -44.27
CA ALA A 10 49.40 24.00 -43.77
C ALA A 10 50.19 23.85 -42.46
N GLU A 11 51.38 24.43 -42.35
CA GLU A 11 52.18 24.42 -41.11
C GLU A 11 51.49 25.14 -39.94
N ASN A 12 50.84 26.27 -40.22
CA ASN A 12 50.06 26.98 -39.20
C ASN A 12 48.84 26.16 -38.74
N MET A 13 48.11 25.54 -39.67
CA MET A 13 47.01 24.64 -39.35
C MET A 13 47.48 23.44 -38.52
N LYS A 14 48.63 22.85 -38.89
CA LYS A 14 49.28 21.77 -38.16
C LYS A 14 49.62 22.17 -36.74
N ARG A 15 50.28 23.31 -36.55
CA ARG A 15 50.63 23.85 -35.23
C ARG A 15 49.39 24.05 -34.34
N ILE A 16 48.34 24.67 -34.87
CA ILE A 16 47.09 24.92 -34.13
C ILE A 16 46.41 23.58 -33.78
N THR A 17 46.25 22.68 -34.74
CA THR A 17 45.61 21.37 -34.53
C THR A 17 46.38 20.53 -33.50
N LEU A 18 47.72 20.54 -33.53
CA LEU A 18 48.55 19.89 -32.51
C LEU A 18 48.39 20.53 -31.12
N SER A 19 48.22 21.85 -31.05
CA SER A 19 47.97 22.54 -29.78
C SER A 19 46.62 22.15 -29.18
N ILE A 20 45.59 21.97 -30.02
CA ILE A 20 44.26 21.50 -29.64
C ILE A 20 44.33 20.09 -29.08
N LEU A 21 45.01 19.18 -29.78
CA LEU A 21 45.22 17.80 -29.33
C LEU A 21 45.95 17.73 -27.97
N LYS A 22 46.83 18.70 -27.69
CA LYS A 22 47.53 18.79 -26.41
C LYS A 22 46.74 19.49 -25.32
N ARG A 23 45.91 20.49 -25.62
CA ARG A 23 45.19 21.31 -24.63
C ARG A 23 43.85 21.79 -25.23
N PRO A 24 42.83 20.91 -25.28
CA PRO A 24 41.56 21.25 -25.92
C PRO A 24 40.78 22.37 -25.20
N ASP A 25 41.08 22.63 -23.93
CA ASP A 25 40.42 23.67 -23.14
C ASP A 25 40.91 25.10 -23.45
N TYR A 26 41.99 25.26 -24.24
CA TYR A 26 42.71 26.53 -24.42
C TYR A 26 42.65 27.07 -25.86
N ILE A 27 41.55 26.83 -26.56
CA ILE A 27 41.43 27.17 -27.98
C ILE A 27 40.94 28.61 -28.11
N ASP A 28 41.75 29.46 -28.75
CA ASP A 28 41.34 30.81 -29.09
C ASP A 28 40.31 30.79 -30.23
N SER A 29 39.34 31.70 -30.17
CA SER A 29 38.33 31.88 -31.22
C SER A 29 38.99 32.24 -32.55
N ASN A 30 40.11 32.98 -32.54
CA ASN A 30 40.83 33.30 -33.77
C ASN A 30 41.47 32.06 -34.40
N ASP A 31 42.07 31.18 -33.60
CA ASP A 31 42.65 29.93 -34.06
C ASP A 31 41.57 29.00 -34.64
N TYR A 32 40.41 28.91 -33.99
CA TYR A 32 39.25 28.16 -34.48
C TYR A 32 38.80 28.68 -35.86
N VAL A 33 38.52 29.99 -35.95
CA VAL A 33 38.04 30.63 -37.18
C VAL A 33 39.09 30.53 -38.29
N TYR A 34 40.37 30.68 -37.97
CA TYR A 34 41.46 30.54 -38.92
C TYR A 34 41.48 29.15 -39.55
N VAL A 35 41.52 28.09 -38.75
CA VAL A 35 41.58 26.72 -39.28
C VAL A 35 40.31 26.39 -40.05
N TYR A 36 39.13 26.71 -39.51
CA TYR A 36 37.85 26.47 -40.19
C TYR A 36 37.78 27.15 -41.57
N ASN A 37 38.13 28.45 -41.65
CA ASN A 37 38.07 29.20 -42.90
C ASN A 37 39.08 28.71 -43.93
N ASN A 38 40.26 28.27 -43.51
CA ASN A 38 41.24 27.71 -44.44
C ASN A 38 40.79 26.35 -44.99
N ILE A 39 40.18 25.50 -44.15
CA ILE A 39 39.54 24.25 -44.61
C ILE A 39 38.42 24.56 -45.60
N TYR A 40 37.54 25.50 -45.27
CA TYR A 40 36.45 25.94 -46.14
C TYR A 40 36.97 26.41 -47.51
N LYS A 41 37.93 27.34 -47.52
CA LYS A 41 38.53 27.89 -48.75
C LYS A 41 39.19 26.81 -49.60
N HIS A 42 39.94 25.90 -48.98
CA HIS A 42 40.62 24.84 -49.72
C HIS A 42 39.62 23.84 -50.32
N CYS A 43 38.63 23.40 -49.55
CA CYS A 43 37.60 22.48 -50.04
C CYS A 43 36.61 23.09 -51.06
N THR A 44 36.63 24.42 -51.27
CA THR A 44 35.75 25.14 -52.23
C THR A 44 36.52 25.77 -53.40
N ALA A 45 37.82 25.53 -53.49
CA ALA A 45 38.63 26.02 -54.61
C ALA A 45 38.10 25.46 -55.94
N ILE A 46 38.04 26.31 -56.97
CA ILE A 46 37.53 25.94 -58.30
C ILE A 46 38.53 25.02 -58.98
N THR A 47 38.07 23.85 -59.39
CA THR A 47 38.83 22.84 -60.14
C THR A 47 38.18 22.55 -61.49
N ASP A 48 38.97 22.07 -62.46
CA ASP A 48 38.49 21.70 -63.80
C ASP A 48 37.54 20.49 -63.77
N ASP A 49 37.66 19.65 -62.73
CA ASP A 49 36.75 18.54 -62.42
C ASP A 49 35.85 18.90 -61.22
N TYR A 50 34.59 18.44 -61.19
CA TYR A 50 33.64 18.65 -60.07
C TYR A 50 34.00 17.82 -58.81
N GLU A 51 35.27 17.77 -58.43
CA GLU A 51 35.78 17.04 -57.27
C GLU A 51 36.10 17.98 -56.11
N ILE A 52 35.67 17.60 -54.90
CA ILE A 52 35.94 18.37 -53.68
C ILE A 52 37.39 18.11 -53.26
N GLN A 53 38.23 19.15 -53.20
CA GLN A 53 39.65 19.08 -52.80
C GLN A 53 39.84 18.86 -51.28
N GLY A 54 39.19 17.87 -50.68
CA GLY A 54 39.33 17.59 -49.24
C GLY A 54 40.46 16.63 -48.88
N LYS A 55 40.99 15.86 -49.84
CA LYS A 55 42.00 14.83 -49.58
C LYS A 55 43.30 15.37 -48.95
N PRO A 56 43.92 16.46 -49.44
CA PRO A 56 45.15 16.98 -48.83
C PRO A 56 44.98 17.43 -47.37
N ILE A 57 43.83 18.04 -47.04
CA ILE A 57 43.50 18.45 -45.67
C ILE A 57 43.24 17.25 -44.77
N TYR A 58 42.58 16.22 -45.29
CA TYR A 58 42.38 14.97 -44.58
C TYR A 58 43.72 14.26 -44.29
N ASP A 59 44.61 14.18 -45.27
CA ASP A 59 45.94 13.58 -45.11
C ASP A 59 46.80 14.37 -44.10
N LEU A 60 46.72 15.71 -44.13
CA LEU A 60 47.34 16.57 -43.11
C LEU A 60 46.79 16.27 -41.70
N LEU A 61 45.46 16.10 -41.56
CA LEU A 61 44.84 15.73 -40.30
C LEU A 61 45.30 14.36 -39.81
N GLN A 62 45.42 13.37 -40.70
CA GLN A 62 45.98 12.04 -40.38
C GLN A 62 47.41 12.15 -39.85
N GLU A 63 48.27 12.91 -40.54
CA GLU A 63 49.66 13.13 -40.12
C GLU A 63 49.73 13.76 -38.73
N ILE A 64 48.91 14.77 -38.46
CA ILE A 64 48.85 15.47 -37.18
C ILE A 64 48.42 14.54 -36.04
N ILE A 65 47.35 13.77 -36.23
CA ILE A 65 46.85 12.83 -35.23
C ILE A 65 47.89 11.73 -34.97
N ASN A 66 48.51 11.20 -36.03
CA ASN A 66 49.57 10.20 -35.93
C ASN A 66 50.78 10.73 -35.14
N GLU A 67 51.26 11.94 -35.47
CA GLU A 67 52.36 12.59 -34.77
C GLU A 67 52.05 12.79 -33.28
N HIS A 68 50.85 13.27 -32.95
CA HIS A 68 50.45 13.47 -31.56
C HIS A 68 50.38 12.15 -30.79
N THR A 69 49.66 11.16 -31.33
CA THR A 69 49.42 9.87 -30.65
C THR A 69 50.71 9.07 -30.43
N SER A 70 51.69 9.17 -31.35
CA SER A 70 53.02 8.56 -31.18
C SER A 70 53.86 9.17 -30.03
N ARG A 71 53.50 10.36 -29.53
CA ARG A 71 54.24 11.10 -28.51
C ARG A 71 53.54 11.09 -27.14
N ILE A 72 52.43 10.36 -27.00
CA ILE A 72 51.73 10.25 -25.73
C ILE A 72 52.61 9.49 -24.73
N GLU A 73 52.72 10.02 -23.52
CA GLU A 73 53.56 9.45 -22.46
C GLU A 73 53.09 8.06 -22.02
N GLN A 74 54.06 7.21 -21.66
CA GLN A 74 53.80 5.85 -21.18
C GLN A 74 52.85 5.81 -19.97
N LEU A 75 52.08 4.73 -19.88
CA LEU A 75 51.12 4.49 -18.82
C LEU A 75 51.82 4.18 -17.49
N ILE A 76 51.53 4.98 -16.45
CA ILE A 76 52.06 4.77 -15.09
C ILE A 76 50.95 4.31 -14.12
N SER A 77 49.69 4.69 -14.36
CA SER A 77 48.54 4.32 -13.51
C SER A 77 47.22 4.40 -14.26
N LEU A 78 46.16 3.73 -13.76
CA LEU A 78 44.81 3.84 -14.33
C LEU A 78 44.24 5.26 -14.29
N GLU A 79 44.60 6.05 -13.28
CA GLU A 79 44.16 7.45 -13.21
C GLU A 79 44.77 8.27 -14.33
N ARG A 80 46.07 8.06 -14.61
CA ARG A 80 46.72 8.69 -15.76
C ARG A 80 46.08 8.26 -17.08
N PHE A 81 45.74 6.98 -17.23
CA PHE A 81 45.00 6.50 -18.41
C PHE A 81 43.68 7.23 -18.60
N ILE A 82 42.87 7.33 -17.54
CA ILE A 82 41.57 8.01 -17.57
C ILE A 82 41.74 9.49 -17.93
N ASP A 83 42.73 10.17 -17.36
CA ASP A 83 42.96 11.60 -17.63
C ASP A 83 43.41 11.84 -19.07
N VAL A 84 44.33 11.00 -19.59
CA VAL A 84 44.75 11.04 -20.99
C VAL A 84 43.55 10.78 -21.92
N MET A 85 42.71 9.80 -21.61
CA MET A 85 41.53 9.48 -22.41
C MET A 85 40.49 10.60 -22.42
N LYS A 86 40.22 11.21 -21.26
CA LYS A 86 39.29 12.36 -21.17
C LYS A 86 39.78 13.53 -22.01
N GLN A 87 41.05 13.87 -21.86
CA GLN A 87 41.68 14.96 -22.61
C GLN A 87 41.68 14.67 -24.11
N TYR A 88 41.95 13.42 -24.50
CA TYR A 88 41.93 13.02 -25.90
C TYR A 88 40.51 13.06 -26.49
N GLU A 89 39.52 12.53 -25.78
CA GLU A 89 38.11 12.61 -26.18
C GLU A 89 37.62 14.04 -26.35
N MET A 90 37.96 14.94 -25.41
CA MET A 90 37.69 16.37 -25.56
C MET A 90 38.36 16.93 -26.82
N SER A 91 39.61 16.57 -27.07
CA SER A 91 40.35 17.02 -28.25
C SER A 91 39.70 16.55 -29.56
N ILE A 92 39.30 15.28 -29.65
CA ILE A 92 38.61 14.73 -30.82
C ILE A 92 37.27 15.45 -31.04
N ASN A 93 36.51 15.74 -29.99
CA ASN A 93 35.24 16.47 -30.12
C ASN A 93 35.44 17.90 -30.65
N VAL A 94 36.49 18.60 -30.22
CA VAL A 94 36.83 19.90 -30.80
C VAL A 94 37.27 19.75 -32.25
N LEU A 95 38.11 18.76 -32.57
CA LEU A 95 38.54 18.52 -33.95
C LEU A 95 37.36 18.24 -34.88
N LYS A 96 36.37 17.44 -34.46
CA LYS A 96 35.13 17.21 -35.22
C LYS A 96 34.41 18.52 -35.54
N SER A 97 34.40 19.45 -34.58
CA SER A 97 33.77 20.76 -34.76
C SER A 97 34.59 21.65 -35.71
N LEU A 98 35.90 21.70 -35.53
CA LEU A 98 36.84 22.50 -36.30
C LEU A 98 36.92 22.06 -37.77
N TYR A 99 36.93 20.75 -37.99
CA TYR A 99 36.97 20.13 -39.31
C TYR A 99 35.58 19.73 -39.81
N SER A 100 34.52 20.34 -39.26
CA SER A 100 33.14 19.98 -39.62
C SER A 100 32.82 20.21 -41.10
N TYR A 101 33.46 21.19 -41.75
CA TYR A 101 33.32 21.39 -43.20
C TYR A 101 33.92 20.22 -43.99
N LEU A 102 35.15 19.81 -43.66
CA LEU A 102 35.79 18.63 -44.25
C LEU A 102 34.93 17.37 -44.03
N SER A 103 34.39 17.21 -42.82
CA SER A 103 33.53 16.09 -42.47
C SER A 103 32.26 16.02 -43.32
N ARG A 104 31.56 17.14 -43.50
CA ARG A 104 30.28 17.20 -44.24
C ARG A 104 30.43 16.98 -45.74
N TYR A 105 31.49 17.51 -46.34
CA TYR A 105 31.59 17.62 -47.80
C TYR A 105 32.58 16.64 -48.41
N PHE A 106 33.68 16.33 -47.75
CA PHE A 106 34.64 15.36 -48.27
C PHE A 106 34.44 13.98 -47.63
N ILE A 107 34.64 13.88 -46.32
CA ILE A 107 34.63 12.59 -45.60
C ILE A 107 33.31 11.86 -45.82
N LYS A 108 32.17 12.54 -45.64
CA LYS A 108 30.86 11.93 -45.83
C LYS A 108 30.67 11.36 -47.25
N ILE A 109 31.04 12.13 -48.27
CA ILE A 109 30.90 11.68 -49.67
C ILE A 109 31.85 10.50 -49.96
N SER A 110 33.07 10.51 -49.42
CA SER A 110 34.02 9.41 -49.57
C SER A 110 33.53 8.13 -48.88
N LEU A 111 32.92 8.25 -47.69
CA LEU A 111 32.28 7.14 -46.99
C LEU A 111 31.07 6.59 -47.78
N ASP A 112 30.23 7.47 -48.34
CA ASP A 112 29.08 7.08 -49.19
C ASP A 112 29.55 6.33 -50.46
N ARG A 113 30.72 6.70 -51.00
CA ARG A 113 31.40 6.01 -52.11
C ARG A 113 32.15 4.75 -51.71
N ARG A 114 32.18 4.41 -50.41
CA ARG A 114 32.91 3.27 -49.82
C ARG A 114 34.42 3.30 -50.09
N ASP A 115 35.03 4.49 -50.04
CA ASP A 115 36.48 4.61 -50.05
C ASP A 115 37.06 4.11 -48.71
N GLY A 116 37.66 2.92 -48.72
CA GLY A 116 38.18 2.26 -47.52
C GLY A 116 39.36 2.97 -46.83
N TYR A 117 39.93 4.00 -47.44
CA TYR A 117 41.04 4.78 -46.87
C TYR A 117 40.57 5.99 -46.05
N ILE A 118 39.28 6.35 -46.14
CA ILE A 118 38.70 7.49 -45.44
C ILE A 118 37.82 7.00 -44.28
N GLN A 119 38.03 7.59 -43.11
CA GLN A 119 37.28 7.35 -41.89
C GLN A 119 36.71 8.68 -41.40
N ASP A 120 35.65 8.64 -40.61
CA ASP A 120 35.25 9.84 -39.87
C ASP A 120 36.31 10.22 -38.83
N ILE A 121 36.31 11.49 -38.42
CA ILE A 121 37.36 12.05 -37.56
C ILE A 121 37.42 11.33 -36.20
N GLU A 122 36.30 10.84 -35.68
CA GLU A 122 36.27 10.13 -34.40
C GLU A 122 36.93 8.75 -34.54
N THR A 123 36.52 7.98 -35.54
CA THR A 123 37.11 6.68 -35.87
C THR A 123 38.60 6.81 -36.20
N LEU A 124 38.97 7.82 -36.98
CA LEU A 124 40.36 8.12 -37.29
C LEU A 124 41.17 8.42 -36.02
N GLY A 125 40.64 9.29 -35.16
CA GLY A 125 41.29 9.67 -33.91
C GLY A 125 41.51 8.47 -32.99
N TYR A 126 40.49 7.65 -32.77
CA TYR A 126 40.60 6.50 -31.88
C TYR A 126 41.42 5.36 -32.45
N SER A 127 41.38 5.11 -33.77
CA SER A 127 42.21 4.08 -34.40
C SER A 127 43.70 4.40 -34.34
N PHE A 128 44.10 5.66 -34.54
CA PHE A 128 45.49 6.09 -34.35
C PHE A 128 45.91 6.00 -32.88
N PHE A 129 45.04 6.42 -31.95
CA PHE A 129 45.31 6.29 -30.51
C PHE A 129 45.50 4.82 -30.12
N TYR A 130 44.67 3.92 -30.64
CA TYR A 130 44.80 2.50 -30.40
C TYR A 130 46.13 1.96 -30.91
N ARG A 131 46.46 2.15 -32.20
CA ARG A 131 47.67 1.60 -32.83
C ARG A 131 48.96 2.17 -32.25
N ASN A 132 49.01 3.48 -32.03
CA ASN A 132 50.25 4.13 -31.60
C ASN A 132 50.46 4.10 -30.08
N TYR A 133 49.38 4.01 -29.30
CA TYR A 133 49.45 4.08 -27.85
C TYR A 133 48.95 2.79 -27.21
N LEU A 134 47.65 2.48 -27.32
CA LEU A 134 47.03 1.39 -26.54
C LEU A 134 47.69 0.04 -26.81
N GLU A 135 47.95 -0.31 -28.07
CA GLU A 135 48.51 -1.61 -28.46
C GLU A 135 49.83 -1.91 -27.73
N SER A 136 50.68 -0.90 -27.55
CA SER A 136 51.97 -1.04 -26.87
C SER A 136 51.86 -1.22 -25.35
N ILE A 137 50.78 -0.70 -24.74
CA ILE A 137 50.57 -0.71 -23.28
C ILE A 137 49.43 -1.65 -22.84
N GLU A 138 48.73 -2.30 -23.78
CA GLU A 138 47.48 -3.03 -23.55
C GLU A 138 47.64 -4.05 -22.44
N LYS A 139 48.71 -4.84 -22.49
CA LYS A 139 49.02 -5.85 -21.46
C LYS A 139 49.13 -5.23 -20.07
N THR A 140 49.88 -4.14 -19.93
CA THR A 140 50.07 -3.44 -18.66
C THR A 140 48.77 -2.82 -18.16
N LEU A 141 47.96 -2.23 -19.04
CA LEU A 141 46.64 -1.71 -18.70
C LEU A 141 45.73 -2.82 -18.16
N LEU A 142 45.68 -3.96 -18.83
CA LEU A 142 44.86 -5.11 -18.41
C LEU A 142 45.33 -5.67 -17.06
N GLU A 143 46.64 -5.77 -16.83
CA GLU A 143 47.20 -6.16 -15.53
C GLU A 143 46.77 -5.21 -14.41
N MET A 144 46.79 -3.89 -14.64
CA MET A 144 46.28 -2.90 -13.69
C MET A 144 44.78 -3.03 -13.45
N ILE A 145 43.98 -3.26 -14.50
CA ILE A 145 42.52 -3.48 -14.39
C ILE A 145 42.23 -4.74 -13.55
N TYR A 146 42.93 -5.85 -13.80
CA TYR A 146 42.75 -7.08 -13.02
C TYR A 146 43.18 -6.93 -11.56
N PHE A 147 44.26 -6.20 -11.31
CA PHE A 147 44.69 -5.84 -9.96
C PHE A 147 43.61 -5.04 -9.21
N GLU A 148 43.00 -4.04 -9.87
CA GLU A 148 41.92 -3.25 -9.27
C GLU A 148 40.66 -4.09 -9.01
N PHE A 149 40.32 -5.04 -9.87
CA PHE A 149 39.25 -6.00 -9.57
C PHE A 149 39.53 -6.75 -8.27
N ASP A 150 40.78 -7.16 -8.04
CA ASP A 150 41.16 -7.89 -6.83
C ASP A 150 41.14 -7.02 -5.57
N ILE A 151 41.49 -5.74 -5.70
CA ILE A 151 41.30 -4.74 -4.65
C ILE A 151 39.82 -4.57 -4.32
N VAL A 152 38.96 -4.37 -5.32
CA VAL A 152 37.51 -4.20 -5.13
C VAL A 152 36.89 -5.44 -4.48
N ARG A 153 37.36 -6.63 -4.84
CA ARG A 153 36.95 -7.89 -4.18
C ARG A 153 37.42 -7.96 -2.74
N THR A 154 38.58 -7.45 -2.40
CA THR A 154 39.09 -7.54 -1.02
C THR A 154 38.47 -6.49 -0.11
N TYR A 155 38.30 -5.26 -0.60
CA TYR A 155 37.93 -4.10 0.23
C TYR A 155 36.51 -3.59 -0.06
N LYS A 156 35.67 -3.54 0.99
CA LYS A 156 34.24 -3.17 0.89
C LYS A 156 33.92 -1.73 0.46
N LYS A 157 34.89 -0.80 0.46
CA LYS A 157 34.66 0.66 0.32
C LYS A 157 35.38 1.33 -0.87
N VAL A 158 35.83 0.55 -1.86
CA VAL A 158 36.55 1.12 -3.00
C VAL A 158 35.56 1.77 -3.96
N LYS A 159 35.86 3.00 -4.41
CA LYS A 159 35.06 3.68 -5.44
C LYS A 159 35.35 3.01 -6.79
N ASN A 160 34.37 2.29 -7.33
CA ASN A 160 34.49 1.57 -8.61
C ASN A 160 34.51 2.49 -9.85
N THR A 161 34.42 3.81 -9.67
CA THR A 161 34.31 4.77 -10.78
C THR A 161 35.53 4.76 -11.69
N LYS A 162 36.74 4.63 -11.12
CA LYS A 162 37.98 4.56 -11.91
C LYS A 162 38.00 3.28 -12.76
N LEU A 163 37.76 2.13 -12.14
CA LEU A 163 37.73 0.84 -12.82
C LEU A 163 36.68 0.79 -13.93
N LYS A 164 35.46 1.30 -13.68
CA LYS A 164 34.42 1.43 -14.70
C LYS A 164 34.89 2.27 -15.89
N LEU A 165 35.34 3.50 -15.64
CA LEU A 165 35.80 4.40 -16.71
C LEU A 165 36.94 3.80 -17.54
N SER A 166 37.90 3.12 -16.90
CA SER A 166 38.98 2.45 -17.62
C SER A 166 38.47 1.37 -18.57
N ILE A 167 37.49 0.57 -18.14
CA ILE A 167 36.89 -0.49 -18.96
C ILE A 167 36.04 0.10 -20.08
N ASP A 168 35.26 1.15 -19.79
CA ASP A 168 34.44 1.84 -20.79
C ASP A 168 35.33 2.45 -21.89
N TYR A 169 36.43 3.12 -21.52
CA TYR A 169 37.39 3.65 -22.50
C TYR A 169 38.14 2.56 -23.27
N TYR A 170 38.54 1.48 -22.60
CA TYR A 170 39.16 0.34 -23.27
C TYR A 170 38.23 -0.27 -24.32
N ARG A 171 36.96 -0.51 -23.97
CA ARG A 171 35.94 -0.98 -24.92
C ARG A 171 35.72 0.02 -26.05
N LYS A 172 35.62 1.32 -25.74
CA LYS A 172 35.45 2.37 -26.75
C LYS A 172 36.58 2.33 -27.78
N LEU A 173 37.84 2.27 -27.35
CA LEU A 173 39.00 2.20 -28.24
C LEU A 173 38.99 0.97 -29.14
N LEU A 174 38.62 -0.20 -28.60
CA LEU A 174 38.52 -1.43 -29.38
C LEU A 174 37.41 -1.36 -30.44
N ALA A 175 36.25 -0.81 -30.07
CA ALA A 175 35.11 -0.69 -30.98
C ALA A 175 35.43 0.22 -32.18
N PHE A 176 36.10 1.36 -31.95
CA PHE A 176 36.51 2.26 -33.04
C PHE A 176 37.71 1.75 -33.86
N SER A 177 38.36 0.66 -33.44
CA SER A 177 39.53 0.09 -34.11
C SER A 177 39.25 -1.26 -34.76
N ASP A 178 37.98 -1.69 -34.82
CA ASP A 178 37.52 -3.00 -35.30
C ASP A 178 38.14 -4.20 -34.54
N GLU A 179 38.43 -4.02 -33.25
CA GLU A 179 39.14 -4.98 -32.39
C GLU A 179 38.26 -5.53 -31.26
N ASP A 180 36.93 -5.53 -31.44
CA ASP A 180 35.94 -6.01 -30.46
C ASP A 180 36.18 -7.45 -29.98
N SER A 181 36.85 -8.26 -30.80
CA SER A 181 37.25 -9.63 -30.44
C SER A 181 38.15 -9.65 -29.19
N LYS A 182 39.02 -8.64 -29.00
CA LYS A 182 39.87 -8.51 -27.82
C LYS A 182 39.06 -8.23 -26.56
N PHE A 183 37.97 -7.48 -26.65
CA PHE A 183 37.09 -7.26 -25.50
C PHE A 183 36.38 -8.57 -25.07
N ASN A 184 36.05 -9.43 -26.03
CA ASN A 184 35.55 -10.77 -25.72
C ASN A 184 36.61 -11.63 -25.00
N ILE A 185 37.87 -11.56 -25.43
CA ILE A 185 39.00 -12.23 -24.74
C ILE A 185 39.15 -11.68 -23.32
N PHE A 186 39.07 -10.36 -23.13
CA PHE A 186 39.09 -9.73 -21.81
C PHE A 186 37.99 -10.26 -20.87
N LYS A 187 36.74 -10.36 -21.37
CA LYS A 187 35.61 -10.94 -20.61
C LYS A 187 35.85 -12.39 -20.23
N ILE A 188 36.37 -13.21 -21.15
CA ILE A 188 36.70 -14.62 -20.89
C ILE A 188 37.80 -14.72 -19.82
N ASN A 189 38.86 -13.91 -19.93
CA ASN A 189 39.95 -13.88 -18.97
C ASN A 189 39.48 -13.41 -17.59
N TYR A 190 38.59 -12.42 -17.53
CA TYR A 190 37.94 -11.99 -16.29
C TYR A 190 37.21 -13.15 -15.60
N LEU A 191 36.37 -13.90 -16.34
CA LEU A 191 35.66 -15.06 -15.81
C LEU A 191 36.60 -16.19 -15.40
N ASN A 192 37.62 -16.49 -16.20
CA ASN A 192 38.60 -17.53 -15.87
C ASN A 192 39.36 -17.20 -14.57
N ASN A 193 39.77 -15.94 -14.41
CA ASN A 193 40.41 -15.48 -13.17
C ASN A 193 39.45 -15.54 -11.97
N LEU A 194 38.17 -15.23 -12.19
CA LEU A 194 37.15 -15.36 -11.17
C LEU A 194 36.93 -16.83 -10.77
N PHE A 195 36.77 -17.73 -11.74
CA PHE A 195 36.53 -19.15 -11.50
C PHE A 195 37.68 -19.83 -10.76
N LYS A 196 38.93 -19.42 -11.01
CA LYS A 196 40.10 -19.90 -10.24
C LYS A 196 40.04 -19.54 -8.76
N LYS A 197 39.34 -18.46 -8.41
CA LYS A 197 39.22 -17.96 -7.02
C LYS A 197 37.99 -18.48 -6.29
N ILE A 198 37.01 -19.00 -7.02
CA ILE A 198 35.77 -19.50 -6.45
C ILE A 198 35.86 -21.02 -6.25
N VAL A 199 35.72 -21.47 -5.01
CA VAL A 199 35.57 -22.90 -4.68
C VAL A 199 34.09 -23.25 -4.77
N PHE A 200 33.63 -23.69 -5.95
CA PHE A 200 32.21 -23.98 -6.21
C PHE A 200 31.62 -25.11 -5.35
N ASN A 201 32.47 -25.95 -4.76
CA ASN A 201 32.06 -27.05 -3.87
C ASN A 201 32.04 -26.67 -2.38
N ASP A 202 32.30 -25.41 -2.03
CA ASP A 202 32.24 -24.94 -0.63
C ASP A 202 30.79 -24.93 -0.08
N ASN A 203 30.62 -24.65 1.21
CA ASN A 203 29.32 -24.47 1.85
C ASN A 203 28.45 -23.47 1.07
N ILE A 204 27.17 -23.81 0.87
CA ILE A 204 26.20 -23.03 0.08
C ILE A 204 26.07 -21.57 0.56
N SER A 205 26.24 -21.32 1.86
CA SER A 205 26.23 -19.98 2.46
C SER A 205 27.43 -19.13 2.03
N ASN A 206 28.61 -19.74 1.91
CA ASN A 206 29.84 -19.05 1.53
C ASN A 206 29.84 -18.73 0.03
N ILE A 207 29.58 -19.75 -0.79
CA ILE A 207 29.56 -19.61 -2.26
C ILE A 207 28.48 -18.59 -2.69
N SER A 208 27.31 -18.61 -2.07
CA SER A 208 26.23 -17.68 -2.40
C SER A 208 26.56 -16.24 -2.04
N LYS A 209 27.25 -15.99 -0.91
CA LYS A 209 27.77 -14.66 -0.56
C LYS A 209 28.80 -14.17 -1.58
N ILE A 210 29.68 -15.05 -2.05
CA ILE A 210 30.67 -14.72 -3.08
C ILE A 210 29.97 -14.36 -4.39
N ILE A 211 29.02 -15.19 -4.85
CA ILE A 211 28.29 -14.95 -6.10
C ILE A 211 27.49 -13.64 -6.03
N VAL A 212 26.74 -13.40 -4.94
CA VAL A 212 26.00 -12.14 -4.77
C VAL A 212 26.94 -10.93 -4.79
N LYS A 213 28.09 -11.04 -4.13
CA LYS A 213 29.09 -9.97 -4.14
C LYS A 213 29.63 -9.70 -5.54
N GLU A 214 29.98 -10.75 -6.29
CA GLU A 214 30.46 -10.61 -7.67
C GLU A 214 29.37 -10.05 -8.59
N MET A 215 28.11 -10.46 -8.42
CA MET A 215 26.99 -9.85 -9.15
C MET A 215 26.92 -8.34 -8.93
N LEU A 216 27.07 -7.88 -7.68
CA LEU A 216 27.08 -6.46 -7.36
C LEU A 216 28.30 -5.73 -7.93
N ILE A 217 29.47 -6.38 -7.98
CA ILE A 217 30.68 -5.82 -8.58
C ILE A 217 30.48 -5.66 -10.09
N ILE A 218 30.02 -6.71 -10.76
CA ILE A 218 29.80 -6.71 -12.21
C ILE A 218 28.76 -5.66 -12.59
N ASN A 219 27.62 -5.59 -11.88
CA ASN A 219 26.57 -4.59 -12.13
C ASN A 219 27.06 -3.14 -11.98
N LYS A 220 28.03 -2.89 -11.09
CA LYS A 220 28.57 -1.54 -10.87
C LYS A 220 29.60 -1.13 -11.91
N ILE A 221 30.27 -2.09 -12.53
CA ILE A 221 31.44 -1.85 -13.38
C ILE A 221 31.08 -1.96 -14.86
N PHE A 222 30.28 -2.96 -15.23
CA PHE A 222 29.93 -3.25 -16.61
C PHE A 222 28.56 -2.66 -16.98
N GLU A 223 28.36 -2.40 -18.27
CA GLU A 223 27.06 -2.08 -18.83
C GLU A 223 26.10 -3.28 -18.76
N LEU A 224 24.79 -3.03 -18.87
CA LEU A 224 23.73 -4.03 -18.68
C LEU A 224 23.90 -5.26 -19.58
N GLU A 225 24.21 -5.07 -20.87
CA GLU A 225 24.40 -6.18 -21.82
C GLU A 225 25.53 -7.12 -21.37
N VAL A 226 26.68 -6.55 -21.02
CA VAL A 226 27.87 -7.30 -20.56
C VAL A 226 27.62 -7.91 -19.18
N PHE A 227 26.88 -7.22 -18.31
CA PHE A 227 26.45 -7.75 -17.02
C PHE A 227 25.64 -9.04 -17.20
N TYR A 228 24.61 -9.03 -18.04
CA TYR A 228 23.78 -10.22 -18.28
C TYR A 228 24.60 -11.39 -18.83
N GLU A 229 25.49 -11.13 -19.78
CA GLU A 229 26.37 -12.16 -20.35
C GLU A 229 27.31 -12.78 -19.29
N LEU A 230 28.00 -11.94 -18.51
CA LEU A 230 28.95 -12.40 -17.49
C LEU A 230 28.25 -13.15 -16.35
N ILE A 231 27.09 -12.66 -15.90
CA ILE A 231 26.30 -13.29 -14.84
C ILE A 231 25.73 -14.63 -15.31
N SER A 232 25.21 -14.72 -16.53
CA SER A 232 24.72 -15.98 -17.08
C SER A 232 25.84 -17.03 -17.11
N LYS A 233 27.03 -16.67 -17.58
CA LYS A 233 28.20 -17.57 -17.58
C LYS A 233 28.65 -17.95 -16.16
N LEU A 234 28.69 -16.99 -15.23
CA LEU A 234 29.03 -17.26 -13.82
C LEU A 234 28.03 -18.24 -13.18
N ILE A 235 26.74 -18.01 -13.39
CA ILE A 235 25.68 -18.80 -12.76
C ILE A 235 25.55 -20.19 -13.39
N SER A 236 25.87 -20.35 -14.69
CA SER A 236 25.90 -21.67 -15.33
C SER A 236 26.85 -22.66 -14.62
N LYS A 237 27.94 -22.18 -13.99
CA LYS A 237 28.86 -23.00 -13.20
C LYS A 237 28.34 -23.39 -11.82
N PHE A 238 27.27 -22.73 -11.37
CA PHE A 238 26.65 -22.92 -10.06
C PHE A 238 25.22 -23.49 -10.17
N GLU A 239 24.68 -23.62 -11.37
CA GLU A 239 23.30 -24.02 -11.64
C GLU A 239 22.96 -25.41 -11.11
N GLU A 240 23.91 -26.35 -11.16
CA GLU A 240 23.74 -27.72 -10.63
C GLU A 240 23.44 -27.74 -9.12
N ARG A 241 23.93 -26.74 -8.39
CA ARG A 241 23.67 -26.55 -6.96
C ARG A 241 22.42 -25.70 -6.67
N GLY A 242 21.63 -25.40 -7.69
CA GLY A 242 20.35 -24.69 -7.58
C GLY A 242 19.43 -25.24 -6.49
N PRO A 243 19.19 -26.58 -6.39
CA PRO A 243 18.38 -27.16 -5.32
C PRO A 243 18.90 -26.87 -3.91
N GLU A 244 20.23 -26.94 -3.71
CA GLU A 244 20.85 -26.62 -2.41
C GLU A 244 20.68 -25.14 -2.06
N LEU A 245 20.88 -24.24 -3.05
CA LEU A 245 20.66 -22.81 -2.85
C LEU A 245 19.21 -22.52 -2.48
N ILE A 246 18.25 -23.14 -3.17
CA ILE A 246 16.82 -22.97 -2.92
C ILE A 246 16.47 -23.35 -1.49
N ASN A 247 16.92 -24.52 -1.03
CA ASN A 247 16.70 -24.95 0.36
C ASN A 247 17.33 -23.96 1.36
N PHE A 248 18.57 -23.55 1.12
CA PHE A 248 19.24 -22.56 1.96
C PHE A 248 18.49 -21.22 2.03
N VAL A 249 17.98 -20.73 0.89
CA VAL A 249 17.19 -19.50 0.84
C VAL A 249 15.90 -19.66 1.65
N ILE A 250 15.20 -20.78 1.48
CA ILE A 250 13.92 -21.06 2.16
C ILE A 250 14.12 -21.21 3.68
N GLU A 251 15.20 -21.85 4.12
CA GLU A 251 15.52 -22.04 5.54
C GLU A 251 15.99 -20.75 6.21
N THR A 252 16.68 -19.86 5.48
CA THR A 252 17.30 -18.67 6.07
C THR A 252 16.57 -17.36 5.78
N MET A 253 15.47 -17.37 5.00
CA MET A 253 14.77 -16.16 4.53
C MET A 253 14.33 -15.21 5.66
N ASP A 254 14.09 -15.74 6.85
CA ASP A 254 13.59 -14.98 8.00
C ASP A 254 14.70 -14.15 8.68
N ILE A 255 15.96 -14.57 8.53
CA ILE A 255 17.13 -13.97 9.21
C ILE A 255 18.09 -13.34 8.20
N ASN A 256 18.12 -13.85 6.96
CA ASN A 256 19.13 -13.50 5.98
C ASN A 256 18.73 -12.26 5.17
N LYS A 257 19.42 -11.14 5.42
CA LYS A 257 19.24 -9.89 4.66
C LYS A 257 19.60 -9.99 3.18
N SER A 258 20.36 -11.01 2.76
CA SER A 258 20.70 -11.20 1.35
C SER A 258 19.66 -11.98 0.55
N THR A 259 18.53 -12.39 1.16
CA THR A 259 17.45 -13.12 0.48
C THR A 259 17.01 -12.52 -0.85
N PRO A 260 16.82 -11.18 -0.99
CA PRO A 260 16.48 -10.60 -2.28
C PRO A 260 17.52 -10.86 -3.37
N SER A 261 18.81 -10.71 -3.04
CA SER A 261 19.90 -10.97 -3.96
C SER A 261 20.03 -12.45 -4.31
N LEU A 262 19.78 -13.34 -3.36
CA LEU A 262 19.79 -14.80 -3.61
C LEU A 262 18.62 -15.22 -4.49
N TYR A 263 17.46 -14.59 -4.35
CA TYR A 263 16.33 -14.81 -5.24
C TYR A 263 16.64 -14.38 -6.68
N HIS A 264 17.39 -13.29 -6.88
CA HIS A 264 17.91 -12.94 -8.21
C HIS A 264 18.85 -14.00 -8.78
N VAL A 265 19.74 -14.58 -7.96
CA VAL A 265 20.60 -15.70 -8.40
C VAL A 265 19.73 -16.84 -8.90
N ILE A 266 18.67 -17.22 -8.17
CA ILE A 266 17.72 -18.27 -8.58
C ILE A 266 17.03 -17.92 -9.90
N LYS A 267 16.63 -16.66 -10.12
CA LYS A 267 16.05 -16.22 -11.41
C LYS A 267 17.04 -16.40 -12.57
N PHE A 268 18.31 -16.07 -12.37
CA PHE A 268 19.35 -16.23 -13.39
C PHE A 268 19.75 -17.69 -13.64
N MET A 269 19.51 -18.59 -12.68
CA MET A 269 19.65 -20.04 -12.87
C MET A 269 18.57 -20.65 -13.78
N GLY A 270 17.66 -19.84 -14.32
CA GLY A 270 16.66 -20.24 -15.31
C GLY A 270 15.36 -20.80 -14.72
N ASP A 271 14.41 -21.05 -15.62
CA ASP A 271 13.02 -21.38 -15.28
C ASP A 271 12.88 -22.66 -14.46
N LYS A 272 13.78 -23.64 -14.65
CA LYS A 272 13.76 -24.91 -13.91
C LYS A 272 13.95 -24.66 -12.41
N ASN A 273 14.96 -23.89 -12.04
CA ASN A 273 15.27 -23.57 -10.65
C ASN A 273 14.24 -22.63 -10.05
N LEU A 274 13.73 -21.67 -10.83
CA LEU A 274 12.65 -20.79 -10.40
C LEU A 274 11.35 -21.56 -10.09
N LYS A 275 10.97 -22.52 -10.93
CA LYS A 275 9.82 -23.41 -10.68
C LYS A 275 10.03 -24.26 -9.43
N LEU A 276 11.23 -24.81 -9.24
CA LEU A 276 11.56 -25.59 -8.03
C LEU A 276 11.47 -24.72 -6.77
N PHE A 277 11.95 -23.47 -6.83
CA PHE A 277 11.80 -22.51 -5.73
C PHE A 277 10.34 -22.27 -5.39
N PHE A 278 9.48 -22.05 -6.38
CA PHE A 278 8.05 -21.85 -6.15
C PHE A 278 7.38 -23.06 -5.50
N ILE A 279 7.73 -24.28 -5.93
CA ILE A 279 7.23 -25.52 -5.32
C ILE A 279 7.66 -25.59 -3.85
N LYS A 280 8.96 -25.47 -3.58
CA LYS A 280 9.52 -25.60 -2.23
C LYS A 280 9.02 -24.51 -1.27
N TYR A 281 8.89 -23.28 -1.76
CA TYR A 281 8.37 -22.18 -0.96
C TYR A 281 6.87 -22.38 -0.65
N SER A 282 6.10 -22.87 -1.62
CA SER A 282 4.70 -23.25 -1.43
C SER A 282 4.54 -24.37 -0.38
N GLU A 283 5.39 -25.40 -0.45
CA GLU A 283 5.44 -26.49 0.54
C GLU A 283 5.72 -25.96 1.95
N LYS A 284 6.71 -25.06 2.12
CA LYS A 284 7.00 -24.42 3.42
C LYS A 284 5.79 -23.66 3.95
N ILE A 285 5.15 -22.86 3.10
CA ILE A 285 3.96 -22.08 3.48
C ILE A 285 2.83 -23.02 3.91
N GLU A 286 2.56 -24.05 3.12
CA GLU A 286 1.47 -25.01 3.38
C GLU A 286 1.68 -25.73 4.71
N ILE A 287 2.89 -26.20 5.00
CA ILE A 287 3.24 -26.83 6.27
C ILE A 287 3.05 -25.83 7.43
N SER A 288 3.59 -24.63 7.29
CA SER A 288 3.50 -23.59 8.34
C SER A 288 2.05 -23.22 8.65
N ALA A 289 1.22 -23.06 7.61
CA ALA A 289 -0.20 -22.71 7.74
C ALA A 289 -1.05 -23.85 8.31
N LYS A 290 -0.69 -25.12 8.05
CA LYS A 290 -1.39 -26.28 8.63
C LYS A 290 -1.17 -26.39 10.15
N ILE A 291 0.05 -26.12 10.61
CA ILE A 291 0.46 -26.24 12.03
C ILE A 291 -0.19 -25.15 12.91
N CYS A 292 -0.54 -23.99 12.35
CA CYS A 292 -1.20 -22.92 13.12
C CYS A 292 -2.49 -23.40 13.82
N GLU A 293 -2.55 -23.34 15.14
CA GLU A 293 -3.72 -23.78 15.91
C GLU A 293 -4.76 -22.65 16.08
N THR A 294 -4.28 -21.43 16.29
CA THR A 294 -5.13 -20.25 16.53
C THR A 294 -5.32 -19.40 15.27
N LEU A 295 -6.38 -18.57 15.25
CA LEU A 295 -6.57 -17.56 14.20
C LEU A 295 -5.38 -16.58 14.16
N GLU A 296 -4.86 -16.19 15.32
CA GLU A 296 -3.74 -15.26 15.41
C GLU A 296 -2.46 -15.83 14.78
N ASP A 297 -2.12 -17.09 15.08
CA ASP A 297 -0.97 -17.75 14.47
C ASP A 297 -1.11 -17.84 12.95
N PHE A 298 -2.32 -18.19 12.49
CA PHE A 298 -2.63 -18.33 11.07
C PHE A 298 -2.52 -16.98 10.34
N LEU A 299 -3.00 -15.92 10.97
CA LEU A 299 -2.94 -14.56 10.45
C LEU A 299 -1.51 -14.02 10.41
N ASN A 300 -0.74 -14.24 11.48
CA ASN A 300 0.67 -13.87 11.53
C ASN A 300 1.48 -14.62 10.47
N CYS A 301 1.22 -15.92 10.29
CA CYS A 301 1.81 -16.72 9.23
C CYS A 301 1.54 -16.14 7.83
N PHE A 302 0.31 -15.71 7.55
CA PHE A 302 -0.04 -15.06 6.29
C PHE A 302 0.70 -13.73 6.09
N ILE A 303 0.70 -12.86 7.11
CA ILE A 303 1.30 -11.52 7.04
C ILE A 303 2.82 -11.62 6.84
N ILE A 304 3.49 -12.53 7.56
CA ILE A 304 4.93 -12.77 7.43
C ILE A 304 5.25 -13.20 6.00
N ASN A 305 4.58 -14.22 5.48
CA ASN A 305 4.83 -14.71 4.12
C ASN A 305 4.51 -13.67 3.04
N ASN A 306 3.41 -12.92 3.17
CA ASN A 306 3.13 -11.82 2.25
C ASN A 306 4.23 -10.74 2.32
N SER A 307 4.76 -10.42 3.51
CA SER A 307 5.89 -9.50 3.65
C SER A 307 7.18 -10.04 3.02
N HIS A 308 7.42 -11.35 3.04
CA HIS A 308 8.57 -11.94 2.34
C HIS A 308 8.42 -11.81 0.83
N ILE A 309 7.23 -12.05 0.29
CA ILE A 309 6.96 -11.86 -1.14
C ILE A 309 7.17 -10.40 -1.55
N ASP A 310 6.59 -9.46 -0.79
CA ASP A 310 6.67 -8.04 -1.11
C ASP A 310 8.11 -7.49 -0.96
N LYS A 311 8.89 -7.92 0.03
CA LYS A 311 10.25 -7.37 0.30
C LYS A 311 11.39 -8.17 -0.30
N SER A 312 11.30 -9.49 -0.30
CA SER A 312 12.38 -10.39 -0.69
C SER A 312 12.22 -10.96 -2.08
N PHE A 313 11.01 -11.02 -2.61
CA PHE A 313 10.73 -11.62 -3.92
C PHE A 313 10.14 -10.63 -4.92
N GLU A 314 10.44 -9.34 -4.76
CA GLU A 314 10.06 -8.27 -5.69
C GLU A 314 8.56 -8.19 -6.00
N ALA A 315 7.72 -8.55 -5.02
CA ALA A 315 6.27 -8.63 -5.19
C ALA A 315 5.83 -9.55 -6.33
N ASP A 316 6.53 -10.68 -6.54
CA ASP A 316 6.21 -11.66 -7.59
C ASP A 316 4.73 -12.09 -7.53
N SER A 317 4.00 -11.79 -8.60
CA SER A 317 2.56 -12.00 -8.69
C SER A 317 2.16 -13.47 -8.65
N LYS A 318 3.02 -14.38 -9.15
CA LYS A 318 2.76 -15.83 -9.13
C LYS A 318 2.84 -16.35 -7.70
N LEU A 319 3.86 -15.94 -6.94
CA LEU A 319 3.97 -16.27 -5.52
C LEU A 319 2.80 -15.72 -4.72
N LYS A 320 2.39 -14.47 -4.98
CA LYS A 320 1.26 -13.85 -4.29
C LYS A 320 -0.06 -14.57 -4.55
N THR A 321 -0.30 -14.97 -5.80
CA THR A 321 -1.47 -15.77 -6.18
C THR A 321 -1.44 -17.12 -5.48
N LYS A 322 -0.29 -17.80 -5.47
CA LYS A 322 -0.13 -19.11 -4.83
C LYS A 322 -0.29 -19.05 -3.31
N LEU A 323 0.22 -17.99 -2.67
CA LEU A 323 -0.01 -17.73 -1.24
C LEU A 323 -1.51 -17.67 -0.94
N ILE A 324 -2.26 -16.87 -1.71
CA ILE A 324 -3.71 -16.74 -1.52
C ILE A 324 -4.42 -18.07 -1.74
N GLU A 325 -4.05 -18.85 -2.77
CA GLU A 325 -4.62 -20.18 -3.02
C GLU A 325 -4.41 -21.14 -1.84
N ILE A 326 -3.17 -21.23 -1.32
CA ILE A 326 -2.83 -22.13 -0.21
C ILE A 326 -3.64 -21.77 1.04
N PHE A 327 -3.62 -20.49 1.42
CA PHE A 327 -4.38 -20.02 2.58
C PHE A 327 -5.88 -20.17 2.38
N THR A 328 -6.39 -20.03 1.14
CA THR A 328 -7.80 -20.26 0.82
C THR A 328 -8.23 -21.69 1.11
N VAL A 329 -7.45 -22.68 0.63
CA VAL A 329 -7.75 -24.10 0.83
C VAL A 329 -7.72 -24.45 2.32
N ILE A 330 -6.65 -24.04 3.02
CA ILE A 330 -6.48 -24.37 4.44
C ILE A 330 -7.55 -23.69 5.31
N LEU A 331 -7.86 -22.42 5.04
CA LEU A 331 -8.87 -21.67 5.78
C LEU A 331 -10.26 -22.31 5.65
N LYS A 332 -10.63 -22.76 4.45
CA LYS A 332 -11.91 -23.47 4.22
C LYS A 332 -11.97 -24.78 5.01
N VAL A 333 -10.89 -25.57 5.01
CA VAL A 333 -10.82 -26.82 5.78
C VAL A 333 -10.92 -26.54 7.28
N LYS A 334 -10.15 -25.58 7.81
CA LYS A 334 -10.19 -25.20 9.23
C LYS A 334 -11.59 -24.74 9.66
N ASN A 335 -12.26 -23.93 8.84
CA ASN A 335 -13.63 -23.49 9.13
C ASN A 335 -14.63 -24.66 9.16
N GLN A 336 -14.55 -25.60 8.20
CA GLN A 336 -15.41 -26.78 8.18
C GLN A 336 -15.20 -27.66 9.41
N THR A 337 -13.95 -27.93 9.78
CA THR A 337 -13.62 -28.71 10.98
C THR A 337 -14.16 -28.04 12.24
N LYS A 338 -14.00 -26.71 12.36
CA LYS A 338 -14.49 -25.96 13.51
C LYS A 338 -16.01 -25.99 13.62
N LYS A 339 -16.73 -25.84 12.50
CA LYS A 339 -18.20 -25.97 12.47
C LYS A 339 -18.68 -27.33 12.94
N ALA A 340 -18.02 -28.42 12.53
CA ALA A 340 -18.34 -29.76 13.01
C ALA A 340 -18.10 -29.92 14.53
N LEU A 341 -17.04 -29.30 15.05
CA LEU A 341 -16.74 -29.36 16.49
C LEU A 341 -17.67 -28.47 17.34
N ILE A 342 -18.27 -27.42 16.77
CA ILE A 342 -19.33 -26.64 17.41
C ILE A 342 -20.60 -27.47 17.56
N SER A 343 -21.01 -28.23 16.53
CA SER A 343 -22.16 -29.14 16.65
C SER A 343 -21.97 -30.23 17.71
N ASP A 344 -20.72 -30.58 18.02
CA ASP A 344 -20.36 -31.52 19.08
C ASP A 344 -20.19 -30.84 20.46
N GLY A 345 -20.45 -29.54 20.58
CA GLY A 345 -20.36 -28.78 21.83
C GLY A 345 -18.93 -28.49 22.31
N LYS A 346 -17.90 -28.72 21.48
CA LYS A 346 -16.48 -28.54 21.84
C LYS A 346 -15.96 -27.11 21.65
N PHE A 347 -16.65 -26.30 20.84
CA PHE A 347 -16.32 -24.90 20.62
C PHE A 347 -17.54 -24.02 20.78
N SER A 348 -17.34 -22.80 21.29
CA SER A 348 -18.38 -21.80 21.50
C SER A 348 -18.56 -20.81 20.34
N LYS A 349 -17.57 -20.68 19.44
CA LYS A 349 -17.56 -19.69 18.35
C LYS A 349 -17.05 -20.27 17.04
N ASP A 350 -17.61 -19.80 15.94
CA ASP A 350 -17.09 -20.10 14.60
C ASP A 350 -15.91 -19.20 14.22
N PHE A 351 -15.28 -19.48 13.08
CA PHE A 351 -14.11 -18.74 12.63
C PHE A 351 -14.43 -17.30 12.18
N ILE A 352 -15.69 -17.04 11.79
CA ILE A 352 -16.14 -15.69 11.38
C ILE A 352 -16.28 -14.81 12.63
N ASP A 353 -16.83 -15.35 13.71
CA ASP A 353 -16.93 -14.67 14.99
C ASP A 353 -15.57 -14.25 15.52
N GLU A 354 -14.58 -15.15 15.49
CA GLU A 354 -13.21 -14.83 15.89
C GLU A 354 -12.60 -13.72 15.02
N ILE A 355 -12.82 -13.76 13.70
CA ILE A 355 -12.33 -12.71 12.81
C ILE A 355 -12.98 -11.36 13.13
N VAL A 356 -14.31 -11.33 13.35
CA VAL A 356 -15.02 -10.08 13.65
C VAL A 356 -14.60 -9.53 15.02
N GLU A 357 -14.41 -10.38 16.01
CA GLU A 357 -13.90 -9.98 17.33
C GLU A 357 -12.50 -9.37 17.22
N GLU A 358 -11.61 -9.99 16.45
CA GLU A 358 -10.26 -9.47 16.23
C GLU A 358 -10.28 -8.13 15.49
N ILE A 359 -11.15 -7.96 14.48
CA ILE A 359 -11.37 -6.66 13.82
C ILE A 359 -11.80 -5.60 14.84
N ASN A 360 -12.78 -5.94 15.70
CA ASN A 360 -13.28 -5.01 16.71
C ASN A 360 -12.19 -4.64 17.72
N LEU A 361 -11.35 -5.60 18.11
CA LEU A 361 -10.21 -5.38 18.98
C LEU A 361 -9.22 -4.39 18.34
N ILE A 362 -8.80 -4.63 17.09
CA ILE A 362 -7.87 -3.75 16.36
C ILE A 362 -8.42 -2.33 16.23
N MET A 363 -9.73 -2.19 15.96
CA MET A 363 -10.37 -0.89 15.78
C MET A 363 -10.56 -0.09 17.08
N ASN A 364 -10.50 -0.76 18.23
CA ASN A 364 -10.50 -0.14 19.57
C ASN A 364 -9.09 0.25 20.04
N LEU A 365 -8.02 -0.22 19.38
CA LEU A 365 -6.65 0.18 19.72
C LEU A 365 -6.38 1.63 19.34
N GLU A 366 -5.57 2.33 20.13
CA GLU A 366 -5.10 3.68 19.79
C GLU A 366 -4.37 3.69 18.44
N LYS A 367 -3.49 2.71 18.23
CA LYS A 367 -2.75 2.49 16.98
C LYS A 367 -3.30 1.28 16.23
N LYS A 368 -3.93 1.56 15.10
CA LYS A 368 -4.63 0.57 14.27
C LYS A 368 -3.63 -0.17 13.38
N ASP A 369 -3.66 -1.49 13.40
CA ASP A 369 -2.87 -2.34 12.49
C ASP A 369 -3.66 -2.64 11.21
N TYR A 370 -3.56 -1.72 10.24
CA TYR A 370 -4.26 -1.85 8.97
C TYR A 370 -3.79 -3.05 8.13
N LYS A 371 -2.60 -3.61 8.37
CA LYS A 371 -2.15 -4.82 7.66
C LYS A 371 -2.86 -6.06 8.18
N LYS A 372 -2.98 -6.17 9.51
CA LYS A 372 -3.76 -7.22 10.17
C LYS A 372 -5.22 -7.15 9.74
N LEU A 373 -5.78 -5.95 9.72
CA LEU A 373 -7.15 -5.67 9.26
C LEU A 373 -7.38 -6.08 7.80
N ASP A 374 -6.49 -5.71 6.88
CA ASP A 374 -6.60 -6.06 5.45
C ASP A 374 -6.57 -7.59 5.21
N ALA A 375 -5.71 -8.30 5.95
CA ALA A 375 -5.63 -9.75 5.90
C ALA A 375 -6.91 -10.43 6.45
N LEU A 376 -7.47 -9.93 7.56
CA LEU A 376 -8.73 -10.42 8.11
C LEU A 376 -9.90 -10.23 7.12
N LEU A 377 -9.96 -9.09 6.43
CA LEU A 377 -10.96 -8.85 5.38
C LEU A 377 -10.81 -9.79 4.19
N LEU A 378 -9.58 -10.15 3.82
CA LEU A 378 -9.33 -11.15 2.79
C LEU A 378 -9.82 -12.54 3.22
N PHE A 379 -9.61 -12.92 4.48
CA PHE A 379 -10.10 -14.18 5.03
C PHE A 379 -11.63 -14.24 5.03
N LEU A 380 -12.31 -13.16 5.42
CA LEU A 380 -13.77 -13.08 5.33
C LEU A 380 -14.27 -13.23 3.89
N LYS A 381 -13.56 -12.62 2.92
CA LYS A 381 -13.89 -12.76 1.50
C LYS A 381 -13.82 -14.22 1.03
N ILE A 382 -12.84 -14.98 1.53
CA ILE A 382 -12.59 -16.39 1.19
C ILE A 382 -13.66 -17.34 1.75
N LEU A 383 -14.12 -17.10 2.97
CA LEU A 383 -15.05 -17.98 3.69
C LEU A 383 -16.47 -17.98 3.07
N ASP A 384 -16.74 -17.10 2.12
CA ASP A 384 -17.95 -17.00 1.27
C ASP A 384 -19.30 -16.89 2.01
N GLU A 385 -19.29 -16.70 3.33
CA GLU A 385 -20.48 -16.32 4.12
C GLU A 385 -20.57 -14.80 4.24
N LYS A 386 -20.52 -14.15 3.07
CA LYS A 386 -20.39 -12.69 2.94
C LYS A 386 -21.49 -11.94 3.67
N GLU A 387 -22.72 -12.46 3.70
CA GLU A 387 -23.83 -11.73 4.31
C GLU A 387 -23.78 -11.73 5.84
N ILE A 388 -23.53 -12.89 6.48
CA ILE A 388 -23.46 -12.99 7.95
C ILE A 388 -22.30 -12.15 8.47
N SER A 389 -21.13 -12.28 7.84
CA SER A 389 -19.94 -11.49 8.19
C SER A 389 -20.17 -9.98 8.00
N LYS A 390 -20.85 -9.55 6.93
CA LYS A 390 -21.23 -8.14 6.71
C LYS A 390 -22.08 -7.60 7.86
N TYR A 391 -23.12 -8.34 8.29
CA TYR A 391 -23.97 -7.88 9.39
C TYR A 391 -23.20 -7.72 10.70
N LYS A 392 -22.37 -8.70 11.05
CA LYS A 392 -21.54 -8.66 12.27
C LYS A 392 -20.52 -7.51 12.21
N ILE A 393 -19.93 -7.21 11.05
CA ILE A 393 -19.06 -6.04 10.88
C ILE A 393 -19.83 -4.72 11.00
N ILE A 394 -20.99 -4.60 10.34
CA ILE A 394 -21.81 -3.38 10.38
C ILE A 394 -22.22 -3.08 11.82
N ASP A 395 -22.66 -4.11 12.52
CA ASP A 395 -23.01 -4.05 13.94
C ASP A 395 -21.81 -3.56 14.77
N GLY A 396 -20.63 -4.16 14.61
CA GLY A 396 -19.41 -3.73 15.30
C GLY A 396 -19.04 -2.27 15.05
N ILE A 397 -19.16 -1.79 13.80
CA ILE A 397 -18.90 -0.38 13.45
C ILE A 397 -19.92 0.54 14.12
N GLN A 398 -21.22 0.24 13.99
CA GLN A 398 -22.29 1.05 14.58
C GLN A 398 -22.16 1.17 16.09
N LYS A 399 -21.81 0.07 16.74
CA LYS A 399 -21.50 0.01 18.17
C LYS A 399 -20.36 0.95 18.54
N ARG A 400 -19.23 0.88 17.84
CA ARG A 400 -18.08 1.78 18.12
C ARG A 400 -18.41 3.25 17.85
N LEU A 401 -19.20 3.54 16.81
CA LEU A 401 -19.67 4.89 16.50
C LEU A 401 -20.63 5.44 17.56
N LEU A 402 -21.57 4.62 18.04
CA LEU A 402 -22.56 5.02 19.03
C LEU A 402 -21.91 5.35 20.38
N PHE A 403 -20.88 4.61 20.76
CA PHE A 403 -20.20 4.76 22.06
C PHE A 403 -18.87 5.50 21.97
N ASN A 404 -18.56 6.11 20.81
CA ASN A 404 -17.33 6.87 20.58
C ASN A 404 -16.04 6.08 20.90
N LYS A 405 -16.05 4.76 20.68
CA LYS A 405 -14.89 3.87 20.95
C LYS A 405 -13.81 3.91 19.87
N SER A 406 -14.12 4.49 18.71
CA SER A 406 -13.16 4.67 17.63
C SER A 406 -13.28 6.06 17.02
N GLU A 407 -12.16 6.52 16.48
CA GLU A 407 -12.11 7.79 15.75
C GLU A 407 -12.85 7.69 14.42
N LEU A 408 -13.65 8.70 14.07
CA LEU A 408 -14.37 8.74 12.79
C LEU A 408 -13.44 8.58 11.58
N LYS A 409 -12.23 9.15 11.65
CA LYS A 409 -11.22 9.00 10.59
C LYS A 409 -10.76 7.56 10.43
N ALA A 410 -10.57 6.83 11.52
CA ALA A 410 -10.18 5.42 11.48
C ALA A 410 -11.31 4.55 10.91
N GLU A 411 -12.56 4.82 11.29
CA GLU A 411 -13.73 4.11 10.73
C GLU A 411 -13.90 4.38 9.24
N ASN A 412 -13.69 5.62 8.77
CA ASN A 412 -13.72 5.93 7.33
C ASN A 412 -12.67 5.13 6.55
N ILE A 413 -11.43 5.05 7.06
CA ILE A 413 -10.38 4.22 6.44
C ILE A 413 -10.77 2.74 6.44
N PHE A 414 -11.36 2.24 7.53
CA PHE A 414 -11.85 0.87 7.59
C PHE A 414 -12.96 0.59 6.58
N ILE A 415 -13.89 1.53 6.39
CA ILE A 415 -14.96 1.42 5.38
C ILE A 415 -14.39 1.41 3.96
N ASP A 416 -13.35 2.20 3.67
CA ASP A 416 -12.69 2.18 2.37
C ASP A 416 -11.98 0.84 2.10
N LEU A 417 -11.40 0.23 3.15
CA LEU A 417 -10.83 -1.13 3.06
C LEU A 417 -11.93 -2.18 2.81
N LEU A 418 -13.06 -2.08 3.51
CA LEU A 418 -14.24 -2.93 3.26
C LEU A 418 -14.74 -2.81 1.82
N LYS A 419 -14.76 -1.59 1.27
CA LYS A 419 -15.15 -1.32 -0.13
C LYS A 419 -14.28 -2.08 -1.11
N THR A 420 -12.98 -2.04 -0.87
CA THR A 420 -11.97 -2.63 -1.75
C THR A 420 -11.99 -4.16 -1.68
N ARG A 421 -12.21 -4.74 -0.49
CA ARG A 421 -12.11 -6.19 -0.28
C ARG A 421 -13.43 -6.92 -0.49
N ILE A 422 -14.52 -6.43 0.08
CA ILE A 422 -15.80 -7.12 0.17
C ILE A 422 -16.84 -6.55 -0.82
N GLY A 423 -16.76 -5.26 -1.17
CA GLY A 423 -17.61 -4.61 -2.17
C GLY A 423 -18.47 -3.48 -1.61
N SER A 424 -19.16 -2.75 -2.50
CA SER A 424 -19.83 -1.47 -2.19
C SER A 424 -21.26 -1.55 -1.67
N ASP A 425 -21.93 -2.70 -1.79
CA ASP A 425 -23.40 -2.77 -1.71
C ASP A 425 -23.99 -2.32 -0.37
N TYR A 426 -23.25 -2.44 0.73
CA TYR A 426 -23.69 -2.09 2.09
C TYR A 426 -22.99 -0.85 2.67
N ILE A 427 -22.01 -0.30 1.95
CA ILE A 427 -21.21 0.85 2.40
C ILE A 427 -22.04 2.12 2.44
N GLY A 428 -23.06 2.21 1.59
CA GLY A 428 -24.02 3.32 1.64
C GLY A 428 -24.74 3.41 2.98
N ARG A 429 -24.99 2.29 3.67
CA ARG A 429 -25.61 2.29 5.00
C ARG A 429 -24.65 2.81 6.07
N LEU A 430 -23.42 2.29 6.08
CA LEU A 430 -22.37 2.69 7.03
C LEU A 430 -21.95 4.15 6.88
N THR A 431 -21.78 4.63 5.64
CA THR A 431 -21.42 6.02 5.36
C THR A 431 -22.50 6.97 5.88
N LYS A 432 -23.78 6.58 5.79
CA LYS A 432 -24.88 7.38 6.35
C LYS A 432 -24.94 7.29 7.87
N SER A 433 -24.62 6.15 8.49
CA SER A 433 -24.45 6.06 9.94
C SER A 433 -23.36 7.00 10.46
N ILE A 434 -22.22 7.10 9.76
CA ILE A 434 -21.18 8.08 10.10
C ILE A 434 -21.70 9.51 9.99
N LYS A 435 -22.41 9.83 8.90
CA LYS A 435 -23.00 11.15 8.70
C LYS A 435 -24.01 11.53 9.79
N ASP A 436 -24.82 10.58 10.27
CA ASP A 436 -25.72 10.80 11.40
C ASP A 436 -24.90 11.23 12.64
N ILE A 437 -23.79 10.55 12.93
CA ILE A 437 -22.90 10.90 14.06
C ILE A 437 -22.20 12.25 13.87
N GLU A 438 -21.68 12.57 12.69
CA GLU A 438 -21.09 13.88 12.38
C GLU A 438 -22.09 15.02 12.57
N THR A 439 -23.34 14.79 12.15
CA THR A 439 -24.44 15.74 12.32
C THR A 439 -24.79 15.92 13.81
N ASN A 440 -24.77 14.83 14.59
CA ASN A 440 -25.00 14.89 16.03
C ASN A 440 -23.90 15.66 16.76
N TYR A 441 -22.63 15.47 16.41
CA TYR A 441 -21.51 16.25 16.97
C TYR A 441 -21.62 17.76 16.71
N SER A 442 -22.21 18.12 15.57
CA SER A 442 -22.43 19.52 15.19
C SER A 442 -23.62 20.15 15.92
N ASN A 443 -24.48 19.33 16.52
CA ASN A 443 -25.77 19.71 17.08
C ASN A 443 -25.93 19.36 18.57
N THR A 444 -24.85 19.10 19.32
CA THR A 444 -24.93 18.80 20.75
C THR A 444 -25.67 19.92 21.49
N ILE A 445 -26.79 19.58 22.16
CA ILE A 445 -27.64 20.53 22.87
C ILE A 445 -27.41 20.35 24.38
N ALA A 446 -26.66 21.24 25.01
CA ALA A 446 -26.63 21.31 26.47
C ALA A 446 -27.87 22.08 26.97
N VAL A 447 -28.75 21.41 27.72
CA VAL A 447 -29.96 22.04 28.27
C VAL A 447 -29.78 22.23 29.76
N LYS A 448 -29.44 23.45 30.20
CA LYS A 448 -29.41 23.77 31.63
C LYS A 448 -30.84 23.99 32.11
N ILE A 449 -31.36 23.09 32.95
CA ILE A 449 -32.71 23.21 33.54
C ILE A 449 -32.55 23.82 34.94
N GLY A 450 -33.30 24.88 35.24
CA GLY A 450 -33.40 25.45 36.58
C GLY A 450 -34.78 26.08 36.77
N GLU A 451 -35.28 26.12 38.01
CA GLU A 451 -36.66 26.50 38.35
C GLU A 451 -37.08 27.92 37.90
N SER A 452 -36.16 28.76 37.43
CA SER A 452 -36.42 30.14 36.99
C SER A 452 -35.86 30.52 35.61
N CYS A 453 -35.22 29.60 34.88
CA CYS A 453 -34.62 29.91 33.57
C CYS A 453 -34.82 28.78 32.54
N ASN A 454 -35.82 28.93 31.67
CA ASN A 454 -35.88 28.24 30.38
C ASN A 454 -34.87 28.88 29.39
N GLN A 455 -33.58 28.87 29.73
CA GLN A 455 -32.52 29.32 28.82
C GLN A 455 -31.75 28.11 28.28
N ILE A 456 -32.13 27.69 27.08
CA ILE A 456 -31.37 26.72 26.29
C ILE A 456 -30.21 27.48 25.64
N SER A 457 -28.98 27.18 26.04
CA SER A 457 -27.77 27.73 25.41
C SER A 457 -27.21 26.69 24.44
N TYR A 458 -27.20 27.03 23.14
CA TYR A 458 -26.58 26.19 22.12
C TYR A 458 -25.07 26.35 22.18
N TYR A 459 -24.36 25.32 22.63
CA TYR A 459 -22.92 25.25 22.41
C TYR A 459 -22.67 24.70 21.00
N ARG A 460 -22.76 25.57 19.99
CA ARG A 460 -22.19 25.26 18.67
C ARG A 460 -20.67 25.27 18.81
N ASN A 461 -20.02 24.17 18.46
CA ASN A 461 -18.57 24.16 18.23
C ASN A 461 -18.23 25.19 17.15
N ALA A 462 -17.60 26.30 17.53
CA ALA A 462 -17.25 27.41 16.65
C ALA A 462 -16.13 27.10 15.63
N GLU A 463 -15.66 25.85 15.52
CA GLU A 463 -14.57 25.46 14.59
C GLU A 463 -15.05 24.68 13.34
N ALA A 464 -16.35 24.50 13.12
CA ALA A 464 -16.86 23.73 11.98
C ALA A 464 -17.08 24.53 10.67
N ASP A 465 -17.07 25.87 10.70
CA ASP A 465 -17.22 26.72 9.51
C ASP A 465 -15.90 27.44 9.18
N SER A 466 -14.93 26.71 8.63
CA SER A 466 -13.83 27.32 7.90
C SER A 466 -13.70 26.69 6.51
N ASN A 467 -14.58 27.11 5.61
CA ASN A 467 -14.32 27.06 4.18
C ASN A 467 -15.04 28.21 3.46
N ILE A 468 -14.23 29.19 3.04
CA ILE A 468 -14.24 29.95 1.77
C ILE A 468 -14.07 31.46 1.98
N LYS A 469 -12.81 31.91 1.92
CA LYS A 469 -12.29 32.79 0.85
C LYS A 469 -10.76 32.85 0.98
N PHE A 470 -10.06 32.18 0.06
CA PHE A 470 -8.67 32.50 -0.25
C PHE A 470 -8.66 33.87 -0.95
N VAL A 471 -8.01 34.83 -0.33
CA VAL A 471 -7.39 35.97 -1.02
C VAL A 471 -5.95 35.98 -0.54
N ASP A 472 -5.05 35.82 -1.50
CA ASP A 472 -3.60 35.93 -1.32
C ASP A 472 -3.24 37.28 -0.71
N GLU A 473 -2.39 37.28 0.32
CA GLU A 473 -1.34 38.28 0.43
C GLU A 473 -0.17 37.75 1.28
N LYS A 474 1.02 37.97 0.73
CA LYS A 474 2.34 37.55 1.20
C LYS A 474 2.61 38.09 2.61
N ASN A 475 3.21 37.26 3.47
CA ASN A 475 4.54 37.56 4.04
C ASN A 475 5.13 36.39 4.82
N GLU A 476 6.43 36.21 4.61
CA GLU A 476 7.33 35.26 5.23
C GLU A 476 7.44 35.47 6.76
N CYS A 477 7.55 34.40 7.55
CA CYS A 477 8.76 34.09 8.32
C CYS A 477 8.62 32.79 9.15
N ASN A 478 9.39 31.79 8.74
CA ASN A 478 10.08 30.73 9.48
C ASN A 478 9.65 30.28 10.91
N GLN A 479 9.45 28.96 10.96
CA GLN A 479 9.92 27.96 11.94
C GLN A 479 9.06 27.58 13.18
N LYS A 480 8.75 26.27 13.17
CA LYS A 480 8.72 25.31 14.30
C LYS A 480 7.63 25.46 15.36
N ASN A 481 6.51 24.77 15.11
CA ASN A 481 6.01 23.66 15.95
C ASN A 481 4.66 23.18 15.39
N LYS A 482 4.68 22.16 14.50
CA LYS A 482 3.46 21.42 14.15
C LYS A 482 3.10 20.51 15.33
N LYS A 483 2.37 21.06 16.31
CA LYS A 483 1.56 20.25 17.22
C LYS A 483 0.44 19.63 16.39
N ILE A 484 0.53 18.32 16.21
CA ILE A 484 -0.59 17.48 15.76
C ILE A 484 -1.69 17.65 16.82
N LYS A 485 -2.71 18.46 16.54
CA LYS A 485 -3.95 18.44 17.33
C LYS A 485 -4.66 17.13 16.96
N SER A 486 -4.55 16.15 17.84
CA SER A 486 -5.50 15.04 17.90
C SER A 486 -6.90 15.64 18.05
N PHE A 487 -7.87 15.10 17.32
CA PHE A 487 -9.29 15.32 17.64
C PHE A 487 -9.59 14.53 18.93
N MET A 488 -9.07 14.99 20.06
CA MET A 488 -9.62 14.65 21.36
C MET A 488 -10.77 15.63 21.62
N MET A 489 -11.84 15.10 22.21
CA MET A 489 -12.98 15.85 22.74
C MET A 489 -12.54 17.21 23.29
N PRO A 490 -13.28 18.31 23.04
CA PRO A 490 -13.13 19.49 23.87
C PRO A 490 -13.48 19.04 25.29
N ASN A 491 -12.50 19.07 26.21
CA ASN A 491 -12.82 19.16 27.63
C ASN A 491 -13.69 20.41 27.76
N LEU A 492 -14.97 20.23 28.04
CA LEU A 492 -15.83 21.31 28.52
C LEU A 492 -15.22 21.76 29.85
N VAL A 493 -14.32 22.74 29.79
CA VAL A 493 -13.84 23.45 30.96
C VAL A 493 -15.04 24.27 31.45
N LEU A 494 -15.77 23.72 32.42
CA LEU A 494 -16.66 24.50 33.26
C LEU A 494 -15.75 25.42 34.07
N GLU A 495 -15.66 26.69 33.67
CA GLU A 495 -15.07 27.71 34.52
C GLU A 495 -15.81 27.72 35.86
N ASN A 496 -15.03 27.63 36.94
CA ASN A 496 -15.49 27.65 38.33
C ASN A 496 -16.45 28.80 38.57
N ASN A 497 -17.75 28.50 38.58
CA ASN A 497 -18.76 29.37 39.16
C ASN A 497 -19.27 28.68 40.41
N GLU A 498 -18.61 28.98 41.53
CA GLU A 498 -19.09 28.77 42.88
C GLU A 498 -20.41 29.56 43.04
N ASN A 499 -21.55 28.91 42.77
CA ASN A 499 -22.93 29.22 43.22
C ASN A 499 -23.96 28.53 42.30
N LEU A 500 -24.02 27.20 42.33
CA LEU A 500 -24.97 26.41 41.54
C LEU A 500 -25.76 25.43 42.43
N GLU A 501 -26.56 25.98 43.33
CA GLU A 501 -27.72 25.28 43.91
C GLU A 501 -28.88 25.43 42.90
N ASN A 502 -29.00 24.51 41.94
CA ASN A 502 -30.25 24.08 41.27
C ASN A 502 -29.94 23.06 40.16
N SER A 503 -30.74 22.00 40.10
CA SER A 503 -30.59 20.74 39.35
C SER A 503 -30.37 20.87 37.84
N CYS A 504 -29.10 20.91 37.42
CA CYS A 504 -28.73 21.01 36.01
C CYS A 504 -28.53 19.62 35.37
N PHE A 505 -29.37 19.25 34.40
CA PHE A 505 -29.12 18.08 33.54
C PHE A 505 -28.17 18.46 32.38
N LEU A 506 -27.13 17.67 32.13
CA LEU A 506 -26.37 17.78 30.88
C LEU A 506 -26.90 16.74 29.89
N LEU A 507 -27.61 17.21 28.86
CA LEU A 507 -28.19 16.34 27.84
C LEU A 507 -27.26 16.21 26.63
N ASN A 508 -27.10 15.00 26.10
CA ASN A 508 -26.46 14.77 24.81
C ASN A 508 -27.38 13.89 23.95
N ILE A 509 -28.00 14.49 22.94
CA ILE A 509 -28.96 13.80 22.07
C ILE A 509 -28.24 13.28 20.83
N LYS A 510 -28.39 11.97 20.56
CA LYS A 510 -27.99 11.36 19.28
C LYS A 510 -29.22 10.99 18.47
N ILE A 511 -29.41 11.65 17.33
CA ILE A 511 -30.49 11.36 16.37
C ILE A 511 -29.96 10.36 15.35
N LEU A 512 -30.62 9.21 15.24
CA LEU A 512 -30.19 8.09 14.40
C LEU A 512 -31.29 7.76 13.38
N THR A 513 -30.95 7.63 12.11
CA THR A 513 -31.93 7.30 11.08
C THR A 513 -32.26 5.80 11.09
N LYS A 514 -33.51 5.43 11.38
CA LYS A 514 -33.95 4.02 11.51
C LYS A 514 -33.50 3.08 10.39
N GLY A 515 -33.48 3.53 9.14
CA GLY A 515 -33.03 2.73 7.99
C GLY A 515 -31.52 2.44 7.97
N PHE A 516 -30.70 3.21 8.68
CA PHE A 516 -29.24 3.06 8.67
C PHE A 516 -28.73 2.27 9.87
N TRP A 517 -29.41 2.30 11.01
CA TRP A 517 -28.96 1.68 12.25
C TRP A 517 -29.65 0.35 12.53
N ASN A 518 -28.93 -0.61 13.10
CA ASN A 518 -29.49 -1.87 13.60
C ASN A 518 -29.98 -1.71 15.05
N ILE A 519 -30.75 -0.65 15.33
CA ILE A 519 -31.26 -0.34 16.67
C ILE A 519 -32.79 -0.40 16.61
N LEU A 520 -33.38 -1.14 17.55
CA LEU A 520 -34.82 -1.18 17.71
C LEU A 520 -35.25 -0.22 18.82
N PRO A 521 -36.41 0.43 18.67
CA PRO A 521 -36.97 1.25 19.73
C PRO A 521 -37.51 0.38 20.87
N GLU A 522 -37.60 0.97 22.06
CA GLU A 522 -38.11 0.34 23.26
C GLU A 522 -39.43 0.97 23.70
N GLN A 523 -40.32 0.14 24.25
CA GLN A 523 -41.60 0.57 24.81
C GLN A 523 -41.51 0.62 26.33
N THR A 524 -40.59 1.44 26.86
CA THR A 524 -40.42 1.64 28.31
C THR A 524 -41.03 2.98 28.72
N ILE A 525 -41.76 2.99 29.83
CA ILE A 525 -42.31 4.19 30.45
C ILE A 525 -41.27 4.70 31.45
N LEU A 526 -40.88 5.97 31.31
CA LEU A 526 -39.92 6.60 32.20
C LEU A 526 -40.62 7.19 33.44
N ALA A 527 -39.90 7.24 34.56
CA ALA A 527 -40.31 7.94 35.76
C ALA A 527 -40.45 9.44 35.47
N GLU A 528 -41.35 10.11 36.21
CA GLU A 528 -41.81 11.48 35.91
C GLU A 528 -40.68 12.50 35.63
N PRO A 529 -39.56 12.55 36.38
CA PRO A 529 -38.49 13.51 36.10
C PRO A 529 -37.88 13.32 34.71
N LEU A 530 -37.65 12.07 34.31
CA LEU A 530 -37.06 11.74 33.02
C LEU A 530 -38.09 11.86 31.88
N GLN A 531 -39.36 11.52 32.15
CA GLN A 531 -40.45 11.68 31.20
C GLN A 531 -40.71 13.15 30.87
N LYS A 532 -40.59 14.03 31.85
CA LYS A 532 -40.70 15.49 31.67
C LYS A 532 -39.58 16.00 30.76
N ILE A 533 -38.33 15.59 31.00
CA ILE A 533 -37.19 15.93 30.12
C ILE A 533 -37.46 15.46 28.68
N LEU A 534 -37.96 14.23 28.50
CA LEU A 534 -38.27 13.67 27.19
C LEU A 534 -39.33 14.50 26.44
N ASN A 535 -40.46 14.79 27.09
CA ASN A 535 -41.59 15.45 26.45
C ASN A 535 -41.33 16.95 26.24
N GLU A 536 -40.86 17.64 27.28
CA GLU A 536 -40.73 19.10 27.27
C GLU A 536 -39.47 19.58 26.54
N ASN A 537 -38.36 18.82 26.57
CA ASN A 537 -37.09 19.26 26.02
C ASN A 537 -36.64 18.50 24.77
N ILE A 538 -37.00 17.22 24.61
CA ILE A 538 -36.52 16.43 23.46
C ILE A 538 -37.55 16.44 22.33
N GLN A 539 -38.80 16.07 22.60
CA GLN A 539 -39.83 15.98 21.57
C GLN A 539 -40.22 17.36 21.00
N SER A 540 -40.46 18.34 21.86
CA SER A 540 -40.84 19.71 21.47
C SER A 540 -39.81 20.38 20.54
N HIS A 541 -38.52 20.10 20.74
CA HIS A 541 -37.43 20.77 20.03
C HIS A 541 -36.99 20.06 18.74
N LEU A 542 -37.15 18.73 18.66
CA LEU A 542 -36.73 17.92 17.51
C LEU A 542 -37.83 17.77 16.45
N LEU A 543 -39.11 17.92 16.82
CA LEU A 543 -40.26 17.85 15.90
C LEU A 543 -40.46 19.12 15.04
N LYS A 544 -39.37 19.81 14.66
CA LYS A 544 -39.45 20.92 13.69
C LYS A 544 -39.85 20.44 12.28
N ASN A 545 -39.72 19.13 12.00
CA ASN A 545 -40.11 18.53 10.73
C ASN A 545 -41.41 17.70 10.91
N PRO A 546 -42.54 18.12 10.31
CA PRO A 546 -43.86 17.53 10.57
C PRO A 546 -44.03 16.08 10.09
N ARG A 547 -43.06 15.53 9.36
CA ARG A 547 -43.08 14.13 8.87
C ARG A 547 -42.18 13.19 9.68
N CYS A 548 -41.47 13.71 10.68
CA CYS A 548 -40.57 12.89 11.49
C CYS A 548 -41.32 12.26 12.67
N VAL A 549 -41.11 10.96 12.88
CA VAL A 549 -41.54 10.25 14.08
C VAL A 549 -40.29 9.90 14.87
N LEU A 550 -40.26 10.31 16.14
CA LEU A 550 -39.17 9.98 17.05
C LEU A 550 -39.52 8.71 17.80
N GLU A 551 -38.58 7.77 17.82
CA GLU A 551 -38.64 6.56 18.62
C GLU A 551 -37.40 6.53 19.51
N PHE A 552 -37.53 6.04 20.74
CA PHE A 552 -36.47 6.11 21.74
C PHE A 552 -35.96 4.71 22.10
N ASN A 553 -34.69 4.64 22.46
CA ASN A 553 -34.07 3.45 23.03
C ASN A 553 -33.35 3.86 24.32
N PHE A 554 -33.87 3.39 25.45
CA PHE A 554 -33.45 3.84 26.77
C PHE A 554 -32.33 2.97 27.33
N THR A 555 -32.25 1.70 26.94
CA THR A 555 -31.12 0.83 27.32
C THR A 555 -29.79 1.30 26.74
N LEU A 556 -29.79 1.93 25.56
CA LEU A 556 -28.58 2.49 24.92
C LEU A 556 -28.26 3.93 25.35
N SER A 557 -29.15 4.54 26.14
CA SER A 557 -29.00 5.92 26.61
C SER A 557 -28.37 5.93 28.01
N VAL A 558 -27.20 6.57 28.12
CA VAL A 558 -26.43 6.68 29.36
C VAL A 558 -26.95 7.85 30.20
N ILE A 559 -27.06 7.62 31.50
CA ILE A 559 -27.27 8.65 32.51
C ILE A 559 -26.27 8.48 33.66
N GLU A 560 -25.76 9.59 34.15
CA GLU A 560 -24.90 9.65 35.33
C GLU A 560 -25.72 10.30 36.44
N ILE A 561 -25.87 9.60 37.56
CA ILE A 561 -26.58 10.08 38.74
C ILE A 561 -25.61 10.15 39.92
N GLU A 562 -25.81 11.13 40.80
CA GLU A 562 -25.14 11.17 42.08
C GLU A 562 -26.01 10.49 43.13
N PHE A 563 -25.47 9.48 43.80
CA PHE A 563 -26.13 8.77 44.89
C PHE A 563 -25.17 8.70 46.08
N LYS A 564 -25.45 9.44 47.16
CA LYS A 564 -24.62 9.48 48.37
C LYS A 564 -23.14 9.80 48.11
N ASN A 565 -22.87 10.81 47.28
CA ASN A 565 -21.54 11.22 46.83
C ASN A 565 -20.82 10.21 45.92
N PHE A 566 -21.49 9.13 45.50
CA PHE A 566 -21.01 8.23 44.45
C PHE A 566 -21.58 8.66 43.11
N ASN A 567 -20.73 8.73 42.09
CA ASN A 567 -21.22 8.91 40.72
C ASN A 567 -21.51 7.54 40.14
N ILE A 568 -22.77 7.30 39.78
CA ILE A 568 -23.21 6.04 39.21
C ILE A 568 -23.61 6.26 37.76
N LYS A 569 -22.93 5.57 36.86
CA LYS A 569 -23.24 5.55 35.44
C LYS A 569 -24.12 4.36 35.13
N LEU A 570 -25.30 4.59 34.54
CA LEU A 570 -26.29 3.56 34.28
C LEU A 570 -27.11 3.87 33.03
N SER A 571 -27.94 2.92 32.57
CA SER A 571 -28.83 3.15 31.44
C SER A 571 -30.10 3.87 31.90
N THR A 572 -30.78 4.56 30.97
CA THR A 572 -31.91 5.44 31.32
C THR A 572 -33.11 4.65 31.85
N ASP A 573 -33.31 3.42 31.40
CA ASP A 573 -34.30 2.48 31.93
C ASP A 573 -33.96 2.02 33.37
N LEU A 574 -32.68 1.74 33.66
CA LEU A 574 -32.21 1.44 35.03
C LEU A 574 -32.43 2.63 35.98
N ALA A 575 -32.14 3.86 35.55
CA ALA A 575 -32.39 5.08 36.34
C ALA A 575 -33.87 5.20 36.65
N SER A 576 -34.71 4.96 35.65
CA SER A 576 -36.14 5.05 35.79
C SER A 576 -36.67 4.07 36.84
N ILE A 577 -36.14 2.85 36.90
CA ILE A 577 -36.53 1.86 37.92
C ILE A 577 -36.17 2.37 39.32
N LEU A 578 -34.96 2.91 39.52
CA LEU A 578 -34.54 3.48 40.80
C LEU A 578 -35.49 4.62 41.23
N LEU A 579 -35.83 5.52 40.30
CA LEU A 579 -36.77 6.61 40.57
C LEU A 579 -38.19 6.12 40.87
N PHE A 580 -38.66 5.04 40.22
CA PHE A 580 -39.96 4.46 40.55
C PHE A 580 -39.98 3.91 41.98
N ILE A 581 -38.91 3.23 42.41
CA ILE A 581 -38.80 2.70 43.78
C ILE A 581 -38.70 3.85 44.78
N GLU A 582 -37.90 4.87 44.51
CA GLU A 582 -37.75 6.06 45.36
C GLU A 582 -39.07 6.81 45.53
N ASN A 583 -39.78 7.09 44.43
CA ASN A 583 -40.97 7.95 44.45
C ASN A 583 -42.21 7.27 45.06
N ASN A 584 -42.33 5.95 44.94
CA ASN A 584 -43.53 5.22 45.39
C ASN A 584 -43.31 4.45 46.70
N GLY A 585 -42.06 4.06 47.01
CA GLY A 585 -41.73 3.18 48.12
C GLY A 585 -42.32 1.77 47.98
N ASN A 586 -41.67 0.76 48.57
CA ASN A 586 -42.23 -0.59 48.74
C ASN A 586 -42.92 -1.21 47.51
N LEU A 587 -42.27 -1.25 46.34
CA LEU A 587 -42.87 -1.83 45.14
C LEU A 587 -42.51 -3.31 44.96
N ASN A 588 -43.49 -4.15 44.63
CA ASN A 588 -43.21 -5.53 44.20
C ASN A 588 -42.93 -5.63 42.68
N PHE A 589 -42.48 -6.80 42.21
CA PHE A 589 -42.14 -7.02 40.80
C PHE A 589 -43.31 -6.70 39.84
N THR A 590 -44.54 -7.07 40.22
CA THR A 590 -45.72 -6.90 39.37
C THR A 590 -46.08 -5.43 39.22
N GLU A 591 -46.03 -4.67 40.32
CA GLU A 591 -46.26 -3.22 40.34
C GLU A 591 -45.22 -2.48 39.50
N LEU A 592 -43.93 -2.81 39.68
CA LEU A 592 -42.85 -2.25 38.86
C LEU A 592 -43.03 -2.58 37.38
N LYS A 593 -43.48 -3.78 37.05
CA LYS A 593 -43.74 -4.18 35.66
C LYS A 593 -44.89 -3.40 35.03
N MET A 594 -45.94 -3.11 35.79
CA MET A 594 -47.06 -2.29 35.31
C MET A 594 -46.65 -0.82 35.15
N LEU A 595 -45.84 -0.27 36.06
CA LEU A 595 -45.41 1.13 36.03
C LEU A 595 -44.38 1.41 34.93
N SER A 596 -43.38 0.54 34.78
CA SER A 596 -42.26 0.76 33.84
C SER A 596 -42.53 0.23 32.43
N ASN A 597 -43.39 -0.80 32.30
CA ASN A 597 -43.52 -1.61 31.09
C ASN A 597 -42.17 -2.15 30.54
N ASP A 598 -41.12 -2.21 31.39
CA ASP A 598 -39.77 -2.53 30.95
C ASP A 598 -39.66 -4.02 30.54
N GLN A 599 -39.32 -4.28 29.28
CA GLN A 599 -39.15 -5.63 28.73
C GLN A 599 -38.01 -6.41 29.40
N ASN A 600 -37.01 -5.71 29.96
CA ASN A 600 -35.82 -6.27 30.60
C ASN A 600 -35.83 -6.15 32.13
N LEU A 601 -36.98 -5.84 32.74
CA LEU A 601 -37.12 -5.55 34.18
C LEU A 601 -36.40 -6.56 35.09
N LYS A 602 -36.51 -7.87 34.81
CA LYS A 602 -35.87 -8.91 35.61
C LYS A 602 -34.34 -8.75 35.66
N ASN A 603 -33.71 -8.60 34.49
CA ASN A 603 -32.26 -8.42 34.41
C ASN A 603 -31.84 -7.10 35.04
N ASN A 604 -32.63 -6.04 34.85
CA ASN A 604 -32.36 -4.73 35.44
C ASN A 604 -32.41 -4.78 36.97
N LEU A 605 -33.41 -5.45 37.55
CA LEU A 605 -33.50 -5.66 39.01
C LEU A 605 -32.36 -6.53 39.54
N GLU A 606 -31.99 -7.61 38.83
CA GLU A 606 -30.83 -8.43 39.20
C GLU A 606 -29.53 -7.61 39.24
N LYS A 607 -29.30 -6.71 38.27
CA LYS A 607 -28.13 -5.81 38.28
C LYS A 607 -28.16 -4.85 39.47
N LEU A 608 -29.31 -4.24 39.76
CA LEU A 608 -29.44 -3.30 40.88
C LEU A 608 -29.29 -4.01 42.25
N LEU A 609 -29.76 -5.25 42.37
CA LEU A 609 -29.57 -6.07 43.57
C LEU A 609 -28.12 -6.49 43.75
N ASN A 610 -27.46 -6.99 42.70
CA ASN A 610 -26.06 -7.43 42.75
C ASN A 610 -25.10 -6.29 43.09
N THR A 611 -25.51 -5.06 42.82
CA THR A 611 -24.73 -3.84 43.10
C THR A 611 -25.10 -3.20 44.43
N ASN A 612 -26.01 -3.81 45.19
CA ASN A 612 -26.51 -3.32 46.47
C ASN A 612 -27.14 -1.91 46.41
N LEU A 613 -27.58 -1.43 45.23
CA LEU A 613 -28.31 -0.16 45.12
C LEU A 613 -29.76 -0.29 45.60
N ILE A 614 -30.31 -1.50 45.47
CA ILE A 614 -31.62 -1.84 46.01
C ILE A 614 -31.51 -3.07 46.91
N LYS A 615 -32.43 -3.18 47.88
CA LYS A 615 -32.65 -4.33 48.74
C LYS A 615 -33.98 -4.98 48.37
N TYR A 616 -34.09 -6.29 48.58
CA TYR A 616 -35.35 -7.02 48.48
C TYR A 616 -35.74 -7.50 49.87
N ASP A 617 -36.81 -6.92 50.43
CA ASP A 617 -37.31 -7.24 51.76
C ASP A 617 -38.82 -7.45 51.70
N SER A 618 -39.29 -8.53 52.34
CA SER A 618 -40.71 -8.82 52.53
C SER A 618 -41.55 -8.81 51.23
N GLY A 619 -40.94 -9.17 50.09
CA GLY A 619 -41.59 -9.21 48.78
C GLY A 619 -41.49 -7.93 47.95
N ASN A 620 -40.86 -6.88 48.50
CA ASN A 620 -40.77 -5.55 47.89
C ASN A 620 -39.31 -5.14 47.64
N TYR A 621 -39.11 -4.33 46.61
CA TYR A 621 -37.85 -3.67 46.32
C TYR A 621 -37.79 -2.31 47.02
N LEU A 622 -36.63 -2.03 47.62
CA LEU A 622 -36.36 -0.83 48.42
C LEU A 622 -35.03 -0.22 48.00
N ILE A 623 -34.93 1.11 47.99
CA ILE A 623 -33.64 1.79 47.81
C ILE A 623 -32.75 1.51 49.02
N ASN A 624 -31.51 1.11 48.76
CA ASN A 624 -30.55 0.84 49.83
C ASN A 624 -29.83 2.13 50.24
N TYR A 625 -30.38 2.85 51.20
CA TYR A 625 -29.67 3.99 51.78
C TYR A 625 -28.51 3.59 52.70
N ASP A 626 -28.19 2.31 52.88
CA ASP A 626 -26.94 1.90 53.54
C ASP A 626 -25.88 1.47 52.52
N PHE A 627 -26.06 1.85 51.25
CA PHE A 627 -25.09 1.58 50.20
C PHE A 627 -23.72 2.18 50.55
N ASP A 628 -22.71 1.32 50.49
CA ASP A 628 -21.30 1.66 50.61
C ASP A 628 -20.54 0.90 49.53
N SER A 629 -19.64 1.58 48.84
CA SER A 629 -18.86 1.06 47.73
C SER A 629 -17.41 1.46 47.89
N ASN A 630 -16.50 0.52 47.60
CA ASN A 630 -15.07 0.79 47.57
C ASN A 630 -14.66 1.71 46.41
N GLU A 631 -15.51 1.85 45.39
CA GLU A 631 -15.31 2.68 44.22
C GLU A 631 -16.20 3.92 44.28
N SER A 632 -15.60 5.12 44.17
CA SER A 632 -16.29 6.42 44.12
C SER A 632 -17.08 6.65 42.83
N ASN A 633 -16.72 5.94 41.76
CA ASN A 633 -17.41 5.96 40.47
C ASN A 633 -17.83 4.54 40.10
N LEU A 634 -19.12 4.23 40.21
CA LEU A 634 -19.67 2.92 39.86
C LEU A 634 -20.22 2.95 38.43
N ASN A 635 -19.75 2.07 37.55
CA ASN A 635 -20.27 1.97 36.19
C ASN A 635 -21.12 0.71 35.98
N LEU A 636 -22.43 0.88 36.04
CA LEU A 636 -23.43 -0.15 35.75
C LEU A 636 -23.93 -0.11 34.31
N PHE A 637 -23.49 0.89 33.55
CA PHE A 637 -23.70 0.94 32.11
C PHE A 637 -22.76 -0.06 31.44
N GLU A 638 -23.19 -1.31 31.38
CA GLU A 638 -22.55 -2.31 30.56
C GLU A 638 -22.77 -1.95 29.10
N GLU A 639 -21.69 -1.47 28.46
CA GLU A 639 -21.62 -1.29 27.00
C GLU A 639 -21.77 -2.62 26.23
N ASN A 640 -22.01 -3.73 26.92
CA ASN A 640 -22.11 -5.11 26.44
C ASN A 640 -23.57 -5.62 26.45
N TYR A 641 -24.34 -5.13 25.47
CA TYR A 641 -25.29 -5.85 24.61
C TYR A 641 -26.04 -7.10 25.11
N THR A 642 -27.24 -6.91 25.65
CA THR A 642 -28.33 -7.89 25.45
C THR A 642 -29.29 -7.47 24.34
N SER A 643 -29.51 -6.17 24.12
CA SER A 643 -30.42 -5.64 23.10
C SER A 643 -29.91 -5.84 21.66
N PHE A 644 -28.67 -5.44 21.36
CA PHE A 644 -28.05 -5.67 20.02
C PHE A 644 -27.81 -7.15 19.70
N ASN A 645 -27.42 -7.98 20.68
CA ASN A 645 -27.11 -9.40 20.43
C ASN A 645 -28.39 -10.22 20.18
N LYS A 646 -29.48 -9.95 20.91
CA LYS A 646 -30.80 -10.53 20.59
C LYS A 646 -31.33 -10.06 19.23
N THR A 647 -30.93 -8.87 18.77
CA THR A 647 -31.29 -8.39 17.43
C THR A 647 -30.41 -8.98 16.34
N SER A 648 -29.10 -9.19 16.55
CA SER A 648 -28.25 -9.80 15.52
C SER A 648 -28.72 -11.21 15.19
N ASP A 649 -29.08 -12.03 16.18
CA ASP A 649 -29.53 -13.40 15.94
C ASP A 649 -30.91 -13.44 15.27
N LYS A 650 -31.85 -12.61 15.72
CA LYS A 650 -33.17 -12.45 15.06
C LYS A 650 -33.07 -11.83 13.67
N ILE A 651 -32.12 -10.91 13.44
CA ILE A 651 -31.87 -10.32 12.12
C ILE A 651 -31.24 -11.36 11.20
N ILE A 652 -30.33 -12.22 11.69
CA ILE A 652 -29.76 -13.33 10.90
C ILE A 652 -30.84 -14.36 10.55
N GLU A 653 -31.75 -14.69 11.48
CA GLU A 653 -32.93 -15.53 11.19
C GLU A 653 -33.89 -14.88 10.20
N ASN A 654 -34.24 -13.60 10.40
CA ASN A 654 -35.05 -12.83 9.45
C ASN A 654 -34.32 -12.65 8.11
N PHE A 655 -32.99 -12.68 8.08
CA PHE A 655 -32.21 -12.54 6.86
C PHE A 655 -32.34 -13.76 5.94
N LYS A 656 -32.49 -14.96 6.51
CA LYS A 656 -32.85 -16.15 5.72
C LYS A 656 -34.17 -15.93 4.97
N SER A 657 -35.13 -15.24 5.58
CA SER A 657 -36.39 -14.85 4.92
C SER A 657 -36.25 -13.65 3.95
N SER A 658 -35.33 -12.70 4.21
CA SER A 658 -35.11 -11.53 3.32
C SER A 658 -34.19 -11.81 2.13
N LYS A 659 -33.42 -12.90 2.13
CA LYS A 659 -32.64 -13.35 0.95
C LYS A 659 -33.55 -13.52 -0.27
N VAL A 660 -34.73 -14.10 -0.08
CA VAL A 660 -35.73 -14.27 -1.16
C VAL A 660 -36.15 -12.90 -1.69
N MET A 661 -36.47 -11.91 -0.84
CA MET A 661 -36.81 -10.55 -1.29
C MET A 661 -35.68 -9.84 -2.05
N ILE A 662 -34.42 -9.99 -1.61
CA ILE A 662 -33.27 -9.42 -2.31
C ILE A 662 -33.11 -10.06 -3.70
N LEU A 663 -33.25 -11.38 -3.77
CA LEU A 663 -33.27 -12.13 -5.01
C LEU A 663 -34.38 -11.65 -5.95
N GLN A 664 -35.59 -11.49 -5.42
CA GLN A 664 -36.75 -10.96 -6.14
C GLN A 664 -36.42 -9.61 -6.79
N ALA A 665 -35.86 -8.68 -6.03
CA ALA A 665 -35.48 -7.36 -6.53
C ALA A 665 -34.41 -7.43 -7.64
N LYS A 666 -33.41 -8.31 -7.49
CA LYS A 666 -32.36 -8.52 -8.51
C LYS A 666 -32.94 -9.13 -9.80
N ILE A 667 -33.80 -10.16 -9.67
CA ILE A 667 -34.47 -10.82 -10.79
C ILE A 667 -35.31 -9.78 -11.55
N VAL A 668 -36.15 -9.02 -10.85
CA VAL A 668 -36.95 -7.96 -11.46
C VAL A 668 -36.08 -6.90 -12.14
N LYS A 669 -34.96 -6.49 -11.53
CA LYS A 669 -34.04 -5.51 -12.15
C LYS A 669 -33.42 -6.03 -13.45
N LYS A 670 -33.00 -7.29 -13.49
CA LYS A 670 -32.44 -7.95 -14.68
C LYS A 670 -33.52 -8.08 -15.78
N LEU A 671 -34.69 -8.55 -15.40
CA LEU A 671 -35.84 -8.73 -16.30
C LEU A 671 -36.45 -7.41 -16.79
N LYS A 672 -36.33 -6.32 -16.04
CA LYS A 672 -36.69 -4.98 -16.53
C LYS A 672 -35.87 -4.56 -17.74
N ILE A 673 -34.61 -5.03 -17.83
CA ILE A 673 -33.69 -4.74 -18.94
C ILE A 673 -33.94 -5.71 -20.09
N GLU A 674 -33.92 -7.02 -19.82
CA GLU A 674 -33.97 -8.05 -20.87
C GLU A 674 -35.39 -8.40 -21.33
N LYS A 675 -36.41 -8.05 -20.55
CA LYS A 675 -37.85 -8.31 -20.74
C LYS A 675 -38.25 -9.80 -20.78
N LYS A 676 -37.42 -10.67 -21.33
CA LYS A 676 -37.63 -12.10 -21.48
C LYS A 676 -36.27 -12.80 -21.42
N ILE A 677 -36.15 -13.83 -20.59
CA ILE A 677 -34.92 -14.63 -20.46
C ILE A 677 -35.29 -16.11 -20.28
N LEU A 678 -34.44 -17.02 -20.77
CA LEU A 678 -34.63 -18.45 -20.51
C LEU A 678 -34.39 -18.75 -19.02
N HIS A 679 -35.20 -19.62 -18.40
CA HIS A 679 -35.06 -19.96 -16.98
C HIS A 679 -33.65 -20.51 -16.64
N GLU A 680 -33.08 -21.37 -17.50
CA GLU A 680 -31.72 -21.89 -17.33
C GLU A 680 -30.63 -20.82 -17.46
N GLU A 681 -30.82 -19.83 -18.33
CA GLU A 681 -29.87 -18.72 -18.50
C GLU A 681 -29.89 -17.80 -17.28
N LEU A 682 -31.08 -17.56 -16.71
CA LEU A 682 -31.23 -16.82 -15.46
C LEU A 682 -30.55 -17.56 -14.30
N LEU A 683 -30.78 -18.87 -14.19
CA LEU A 683 -30.12 -19.72 -13.20
C LEU A 683 -28.60 -19.66 -13.34
N LYS A 684 -28.07 -19.88 -14.55
CA LYS A 684 -26.63 -19.76 -14.83
C LYS A 684 -26.10 -18.38 -14.46
N TYR A 685 -26.82 -17.30 -14.78
CA TYR A 685 -26.40 -15.93 -14.47
C TYR A 685 -26.27 -15.68 -12.97
N PHE A 686 -27.22 -16.13 -12.15
CA PHE A 686 -27.18 -15.92 -10.69
C PHE A 686 -26.26 -16.91 -9.96
N ILE A 687 -26.20 -18.17 -10.40
CA ILE A 687 -25.30 -19.19 -9.83
C ILE A 687 -23.83 -18.82 -10.11
N SER A 688 -23.50 -18.39 -11.34
CA SER A 688 -22.12 -18.04 -11.72
C SER A 688 -21.62 -16.72 -11.11
N ASN A 689 -22.50 -15.75 -10.85
CA ASN A 689 -22.08 -14.43 -10.36
C ASN A 689 -22.21 -14.23 -8.85
N GLN A 690 -23.04 -15.01 -8.13
CA GLN A 690 -23.43 -14.65 -6.74
C GLN A 690 -23.54 -15.82 -5.75
N THR A 691 -23.10 -17.05 -6.12
CA THR A 691 -23.14 -18.24 -5.25
C THR A 691 -24.49 -18.44 -4.58
N GLU A 692 -25.58 -18.27 -5.34
CA GLU A 692 -26.95 -18.41 -4.85
C GLU A 692 -27.45 -19.86 -5.04
N ASP A 693 -28.19 -20.38 -4.06
CA ASP A 693 -28.79 -21.71 -4.10
C ASP A 693 -29.91 -21.75 -5.15
N ALA A 694 -29.86 -22.71 -6.07
CA ALA A 694 -30.88 -22.89 -7.11
C ALA A 694 -32.29 -23.00 -6.51
N ILE A 695 -32.41 -23.63 -5.34
CA ILE A 695 -33.69 -23.82 -4.64
C ILE A 695 -34.27 -22.47 -4.19
N LEU A 696 -33.43 -21.55 -3.71
CA LEU A 696 -33.87 -20.20 -3.32
C LEU A 696 -34.23 -19.35 -4.53
N LEU A 697 -33.55 -19.54 -5.66
CA LEU A 697 -33.86 -18.82 -6.90
C LEU A 697 -35.26 -19.19 -7.41
N ASP A 698 -35.57 -20.49 -7.44
CA ASP A 698 -36.87 -20.98 -7.88
C ASP A 698 -37.98 -20.53 -6.93
N ALA A 699 -37.74 -20.52 -5.62
CA ALA A 699 -38.68 -19.96 -4.65
C ALA A 699 -38.95 -18.47 -4.91
N ALA A 700 -37.91 -17.68 -5.21
CA ALA A 700 -38.05 -16.26 -5.53
C ALA A 700 -38.83 -16.02 -6.83
N ILE A 701 -38.57 -16.83 -7.87
CA ILE A 701 -39.29 -16.76 -9.16
C ILE A 701 -40.76 -17.11 -8.97
N LYS A 702 -41.05 -18.16 -8.20
CA LYS A 702 -42.42 -18.58 -7.88
C LYS A 702 -43.19 -17.45 -7.19
N GLU A 703 -42.63 -16.87 -6.12
CA GLU A 703 -43.26 -15.75 -5.42
C GLU A 703 -43.45 -14.52 -6.31
N LEU A 704 -42.51 -14.22 -7.22
CA LEU A 704 -42.71 -13.12 -8.17
C LEU A 704 -43.79 -13.41 -9.20
N THR A 705 -43.97 -14.69 -9.56
CA THR A 705 -45.04 -15.13 -10.45
C THR A 705 -46.39 -15.00 -9.76
N ASP A 706 -46.46 -15.40 -8.48
CA ASP A 706 -47.66 -15.24 -7.64
C ASP A 706 -48.00 -13.75 -7.41
N LYS A 707 -46.99 -12.88 -7.36
CA LYS A 707 -47.14 -11.41 -7.27
C LYS A 707 -47.36 -10.72 -8.64
N GLU A 708 -47.47 -11.50 -9.71
CA GLU A 708 -47.66 -11.01 -11.09
C GLU A 708 -46.57 -10.05 -11.61
N TYR A 709 -45.36 -10.06 -11.04
CA TYR A 709 -44.21 -9.31 -11.59
C TYR A 709 -43.52 -10.03 -12.75
N VAL A 710 -43.80 -11.32 -12.90
CA VAL A 710 -43.25 -12.18 -13.96
C VAL A 710 -44.25 -13.25 -14.35
N LYS A 711 -44.17 -13.67 -15.61
CA LYS A 711 -44.92 -14.79 -16.16
C LYS A 711 -43.95 -15.84 -16.69
N ILE A 712 -44.22 -17.10 -16.40
CA ILE A 712 -43.51 -18.22 -17.00
C ILE A 712 -44.29 -18.71 -18.22
N SER A 713 -43.66 -18.72 -19.40
CA SER A 713 -44.23 -19.23 -20.65
C SER A 713 -43.14 -19.88 -21.48
N ASP A 714 -43.35 -21.14 -21.88
CA ASP A 714 -42.45 -21.87 -22.80
C ASP A 714 -40.99 -21.92 -22.32
N GLY A 715 -40.77 -22.08 -21.01
CA GLY A 715 -39.43 -22.09 -20.41
C GLY A 715 -38.77 -20.71 -20.27
N PHE A 716 -39.46 -19.64 -20.67
CA PHE A 716 -39.01 -18.26 -20.47
C PHE A 716 -39.68 -17.62 -19.26
N ILE A 717 -38.93 -16.77 -18.58
CA ILE A 717 -39.40 -15.87 -17.55
C ILE A 717 -39.56 -14.49 -18.20
N ILE A 718 -40.79 -13.98 -18.21
CA ILE A 718 -41.17 -12.74 -18.90
C ILE A 718 -41.57 -11.69 -17.87
N TYR A 719 -40.93 -10.52 -17.91
CA TYR A 719 -41.25 -9.40 -17.03
C TYR A 719 -42.66 -8.88 -17.28
N ILE A 720 -43.43 -8.67 -16.23
CA ILE A 720 -44.72 -7.96 -16.28
C ILE A 720 -44.51 -6.57 -15.63
N PRO A 721 -44.76 -5.46 -16.36
CA PRO A 721 -44.51 -4.09 -15.93
C PRO A 721 -45.05 -3.70 -14.56
#